data_AF-A0A818CE93-F1
#
_entry.id   AF-A0A818CE93-F1
#
_cell.length_a   1.000
_cell.length_b   1.000
_cell.length_c   1.000
_cell.angle_alpha   90.00
_cell.angle_beta   90.00
_cell.angle_gamma   90.00
#
_symmetry.space_group_name_H-M   'P 1'
#
loop_
_entity.id
_entity.type
_entity.pdbx_description
1 polymer ?
#
loop_
_entity_poly.entity_id
_entity_poly.type
_entity_poly.pdbx_seq_one_letter_code
_entity_poly.pdbx_strand_id
1 'polypeptide(L)'
;MLQIKQDSSFSHSHPGQQYVPLKQLNVEAYIKSFAADVTIKQIFRNDETQSIEAVYCFPIEEQAAIYSFVAQIDDREIIAQLKEKKEAQREYNDALEYGYGAYLLEQDEKSQDNFIINVGALPAGKECHIYISYVSELDLVQNGSRIRFVVPTTIAPRYDPNEGGIISPGGTTSKYVSTTPYTIGFCCQIEKTNVSRVSSTSHPIQIEVDQENVYVIKFAQKNTHLDRDILLDIELASNRSNTIIAVEPGAIMVSFTPTEEDCQHAMNNVETTNEFIFVIDCSGSMEDENKIGLAREAMLIFLKSLPLNCHFNIIRFGSTHQALFNDITAIYNEKNVQKAEQLINQLWANMGGTELLQPLLWLEEHPAQTGRSRQIFLLTDGEISNVNEVLDLCRSMATSTRIFSFGLGHSPSRSLVKGLARATNGRFVFIPPNSNVDVHIGKQLQKALQSCITNIQVEWKLGTTVMTAPTNIPPVYVNDRLIVYALANDPMFVFNDKSSVELRNDQIRLGQCLCILEAISMIFGNSSNACLIKTGPVAELVEFLSLIIAYSFGLFVARRYYETGLRIVGDPIVIEVTWSQNDFLLHTIPSLQIVTNPLVSTQSSPIRKQIFDNLAQLNAEYVRYAAWFPYPKLAVAELNPPSGLLQCGNVGESYSVKLSCEQGGGVISSVDFASYGTASGACGQMKQGTCHAATSLEVVQKACIGQKECSVTASPTAFGDPCFGTHKRLLVQIQCNPPQNNTYWNFTYLDPSFKDFLAATNGHSRIIMFSTQPVWLFKLDTPHIYPDNASEVDWGYPQGTELVDDTMQALGDYYGRLTAWYTRGGFFDEYGRKHVSNYAYDWDYTEIFNEIEAEHRMSVEYYTRAYDAVIQGIRRHTNNTEMKYVGLAHAGHNEFDRYRYFLNHSNHAPGIPLDMISYHFYASSTSRIDPLSYEAFFPQLDTFTTEITQIEDIRKALSPETRTTIDELGIILPDDNNPDAPQFPLIFWNAGAAYYAYAWAKIARQGIDVVGHSQLVGYPNLPNLQLEPQFPSVAMLNWTTGEGTAKYWTSKLLIDTADIDNDQAVITRTTDVGEKNVFSQAFVRKNRQRWVLIVNKRFANVDVLLRGSIGGTMQIVNEASGFGPPIETKLTEDRITLSPFAVAVVHMPNGELGI
;
A
#
# COMPACT_ATOMS: atom_id res chain seq x y z
N MET A 1 -5.82 2.70 -32.80
CA MET A 1 -6.57 1.72 -33.60
C MET A 1 -7.91 1.45 -32.93
N LEU A 2 -8.98 1.26 -33.69
CA LEU A 2 -10.30 0.85 -33.18
C LEU A 2 -10.64 -0.55 -33.73
N GLN A 3 -10.88 -1.51 -32.86
CA GLN A 3 -11.08 -2.94 -33.18
C GLN A 3 -12.51 -3.38 -32.85
N ILE A 4 -13.05 -4.32 -33.62
CA ILE A 4 -14.33 -4.97 -33.29
C ILE A 4 -14.07 -6.04 -32.21
N LYS A 5 -14.79 -5.97 -31.09
CA LYS A 5 -14.75 -6.96 -30.00
C LYS A 5 -15.50 -8.23 -30.44
N GLN A 6 -14.88 -9.40 -30.28
CA GLN A 6 -15.53 -10.69 -30.59
C GLN A 6 -16.09 -11.34 -29.32
N ASP A 7 -17.35 -11.75 -29.36
CA ASP A 7 -17.98 -12.56 -28.32
C ASP A 7 -17.47 -14.02 -28.38
N SER A 8 -17.04 -14.55 -27.24
CA SER A 8 -16.54 -15.93 -27.08
C SER A 8 -17.63 -17.02 -27.18
N SER A 9 -18.86 -16.68 -27.61
CA SER A 9 -20.03 -17.58 -27.59
C SER A 9 -20.53 -18.04 -28.97
N PHE A 10 -19.97 -17.56 -30.09
CA PHE A 10 -20.34 -18.05 -31.44
C PHE A 10 -19.12 -18.60 -32.20
N SER A 11 -18.96 -19.92 -32.15
CA SER A 11 -18.02 -20.63 -33.04
C SER A 11 -18.72 -20.95 -34.37
N HIS A 12 -18.28 -20.31 -35.45
CA HIS A 12 -17.87 -20.91 -36.73
C HIS A 12 -17.94 -19.89 -37.89
N SER A 13 -16.82 -19.80 -38.63
CA SER A 13 -16.61 -19.22 -39.98
C SER A 13 -16.61 -17.69 -40.19
N HIS A 14 -15.44 -17.05 -40.02
CA HIS A 14 -14.74 -16.23 -41.05
C HIS A 14 -13.33 -15.83 -40.57
N PRO A 15 -12.24 -16.17 -41.30
CA PRO A 15 -10.88 -15.76 -40.93
C PRO A 15 -10.55 -14.38 -41.53
N GLY A 16 -10.60 -13.34 -40.71
CA GLY A 16 -10.15 -11.99 -41.04
C GLY A 16 -10.51 -11.02 -39.91
N GLN A 17 -9.53 -10.53 -39.17
CA GLN A 17 -9.74 -9.47 -38.18
C GLN A 17 -10.32 -8.22 -38.85
N GLN A 18 -11.55 -7.84 -38.49
CA GLN A 18 -12.15 -6.60 -38.97
C GLN A 18 -11.81 -5.46 -38.00
N TYR A 19 -10.95 -4.53 -38.45
CA TYR A 19 -10.75 -3.23 -37.82
C TYR A 19 -11.84 -2.27 -38.28
N VAL A 20 -12.21 -1.31 -37.41
CA VAL A 20 -13.08 -0.20 -37.83
C VAL A 20 -12.24 0.77 -38.67
N PRO A 21 -12.61 1.05 -39.93
CA PRO A 21 -11.81 1.94 -40.77
C PRO A 21 -11.67 3.35 -40.17
N LEU A 22 -10.43 3.77 -39.95
CA LEU A 22 -10.08 5.18 -39.72
C LEU A 22 -10.37 5.97 -41.00
N LYS A 23 -11.03 7.11 -40.89
CA LYS A 23 -11.39 8.01 -42.01
C LYS A 23 -10.62 9.32 -41.98
N GLN A 24 -10.32 9.83 -40.79
CA GLN A 24 -9.56 11.05 -40.59
C GLN A 24 -8.72 10.98 -39.32
N LEU A 25 -7.50 11.52 -39.39
CA LEU A 25 -6.62 11.75 -38.25
C LEU A 25 -6.11 13.19 -38.30
N ASN A 26 -6.14 13.89 -37.17
CA ASN A 26 -5.50 15.19 -37.01
C ASN A 26 -4.67 15.21 -35.73
N VAL A 27 -3.43 15.64 -35.83
CA VAL A 27 -2.52 15.80 -34.69
C VAL A 27 -2.18 17.28 -34.55
N GLU A 28 -2.55 17.85 -33.42
CA GLU A 28 -2.23 19.21 -33.01
C GLU A 28 -1.22 19.13 -31.86
N ALA A 29 -0.10 19.81 -31.97
CA ALA A 29 0.93 19.82 -30.93
C ALA A 29 1.42 21.25 -30.67
N TYR A 30 1.71 21.55 -29.41
CA TYR A 30 2.34 22.80 -28.99
C TYR A 30 3.58 22.47 -28.15
N ILE A 31 4.74 22.91 -28.61
CA ILE A 31 6.04 22.65 -27.96
C ILE A 31 6.55 23.96 -27.36
N LYS A 32 6.76 23.92 -26.05
CA LYS A 32 7.36 24.99 -25.26
C LYS A 32 8.54 24.45 -24.48
N SER A 33 9.72 25.03 -24.72
CA SER A 33 10.98 24.57 -24.14
C SER A 33 11.21 23.05 -24.33
N PHE A 34 11.00 22.24 -23.29
CA PHE A 34 11.24 20.79 -23.30
C PHE A 34 10.00 19.95 -23.03
N ALA A 35 8.81 20.54 -23.15
CA ALA A 35 7.54 19.85 -23.02
C ALA A 35 6.70 20.04 -24.29
N ALA A 36 5.88 19.03 -24.60
CA ALA A 36 4.87 19.07 -25.65
C ALA A 36 3.49 18.81 -25.06
N ASP A 37 2.52 19.65 -25.43
CA ASP A 37 1.10 19.38 -25.28
C ASP A 37 0.57 18.90 -26.63
N VAL A 38 -0.05 17.73 -26.66
CA VAL A 38 -0.47 17.06 -27.88
C VAL A 38 -1.95 16.71 -27.80
N THR A 39 -2.70 17.09 -28.81
CA THR A 39 -4.10 16.72 -29.02
C THR A 39 -4.25 15.92 -30.31
N ILE A 40 -4.86 14.75 -30.21
CA ILE A 40 -5.09 13.83 -31.31
C ILE A 40 -6.59 13.68 -31.52
N LYS A 41 -7.03 13.87 -32.77
CA LYS A 41 -8.43 13.76 -33.19
C LYS A 41 -8.53 12.66 -34.24
N GLN A 42 -9.36 11.67 -34.00
CA GLN A 42 -9.53 10.52 -34.90
C GLN A 42 -11.01 10.29 -35.19
N ILE A 43 -11.34 10.03 -36.45
CA ILE A 43 -12.70 9.71 -36.88
C ILE A 43 -12.69 8.30 -37.46
N PHE A 44 -13.44 7.41 -36.84
CA PHE A 44 -13.69 6.04 -37.31
C PHE A 44 -15.13 5.93 -37.82
N ARG A 45 -15.37 5.04 -38.79
CA ARG A 45 -16.74 4.76 -39.26
C ARG A 45 -16.99 3.26 -39.30
N ASN A 46 -18.09 2.82 -38.71
CA ASN A 46 -18.55 1.45 -38.88
C ASN A 46 -19.16 1.28 -40.27
N ASP A 47 -18.41 0.65 -41.18
CA ASP A 47 -18.88 0.35 -42.54
C ASP A 47 -19.62 -1.00 -42.62
N GLU A 48 -19.77 -1.73 -41.51
CA GLU A 48 -20.54 -2.97 -41.43
C GLU A 48 -22.05 -2.72 -41.49
N THR A 49 -22.80 -3.77 -41.82
CA THR A 49 -24.27 -3.71 -41.91
C THR A 49 -24.97 -3.84 -40.56
N GLN A 50 -24.23 -4.11 -39.49
CA GLN A 50 -24.74 -4.34 -38.13
C GLN A 50 -23.97 -3.49 -37.10
N SER A 51 -24.57 -3.31 -35.92
CA SER A 51 -23.88 -2.67 -34.78
C SER A 51 -22.74 -3.55 -34.30
N ILE A 52 -21.59 -2.95 -34.01
CA ILE A 52 -20.38 -3.64 -33.54
C ILE A 52 -20.03 -3.13 -32.15
N GLU A 53 -19.44 -3.96 -31.29
CA GLU A 53 -18.78 -3.46 -30.07
C GLU A 53 -17.33 -3.13 -30.40
N ALA A 54 -16.82 -1.98 -29.96
CA ALA A 54 -15.52 -1.46 -30.37
C ALA A 54 -14.57 -1.21 -29.19
N VAL A 55 -13.31 -1.62 -29.33
CA VAL A 55 -12.22 -1.37 -28.37
C VAL A 55 -11.17 -0.48 -29.04
N TYR A 56 -10.81 0.61 -28.37
CA TYR A 56 -9.82 1.55 -28.86
C TYR A 56 -8.49 1.36 -28.12
N CYS A 57 -7.40 1.33 -28.88
CA CYS A 57 -6.04 1.21 -28.36
C CYS A 57 -5.16 2.30 -28.98
N PHE A 58 -4.41 3.04 -28.17
CA PHE A 58 -3.54 4.12 -28.63
C PHE A 58 -2.15 4.07 -27.98
N PRO A 59 -1.06 4.08 -28.78
CA PRO A 59 0.29 4.14 -28.23
C PRO A 59 0.65 5.57 -27.85
N ILE A 60 1.21 5.75 -26.66
CA ILE A 60 1.78 7.03 -26.19
C ILE A 60 3.24 6.82 -25.76
N GLU A 61 4.00 7.91 -25.67
CA GLU A 61 5.31 7.85 -25.03
C GLU A 61 5.13 7.54 -23.53
N GLU A 62 6.04 6.78 -22.93
CA GLU A 62 5.96 6.38 -21.50
C GLU A 62 5.99 7.55 -20.51
N GLN A 63 6.42 8.73 -20.96
CA GLN A 63 6.45 9.98 -20.19
C GLN A 63 5.20 10.83 -20.42
N ALA A 64 4.27 10.36 -21.25
CA ALA A 64 3.06 11.09 -21.55
C ALA A 64 2.04 10.90 -20.42
N ALA A 65 1.50 12.02 -19.92
CA ALA A 65 0.36 12.01 -19.03
C ALA A 65 -0.88 12.44 -19.82
N ILE A 66 -1.83 11.51 -20.00
CA ILE A 66 -3.14 11.81 -20.58
C ILE A 66 -3.94 12.58 -19.54
N TYR A 67 -4.45 13.74 -19.92
CA TYR A 67 -5.27 14.57 -19.04
C TYR A 67 -6.69 14.79 -19.60
N SER A 68 -6.97 14.38 -20.84
CA SER A 68 -8.31 14.44 -21.42
C SER A 68 -8.52 13.33 -22.45
N PHE A 69 -9.68 12.68 -22.37
CA PHE A 69 -10.17 11.74 -23.37
C PHE A 69 -11.68 11.95 -23.58
N VAL A 70 -12.09 12.08 -24.83
CA VAL A 70 -13.50 12.20 -25.23
C VAL A 70 -13.78 11.27 -26.41
N ALA A 71 -14.83 10.46 -26.32
CA ALA A 71 -15.36 9.68 -27.44
C ALA A 71 -16.81 10.10 -27.74
N GLN A 72 -17.07 10.53 -28.97
CA GLN A 72 -18.39 10.94 -29.42
C GLN A 72 -18.93 9.98 -30.47
N ILE A 73 -20.13 9.44 -30.23
CA ILE A 73 -20.85 8.51 -31.11
C ILE A 73 -22.28 9.02 -31.24
N ASP A 74 -22.68 9.44 -32.44
CA ASP A 74 -23.96 10.12 -32.68
C ASP A 74 -24.16 11.34 -31.75
N ASP A 75 -25.25 11.36 -30.95
CA ASP A 75 -25.58 12.43 -30.00
C ASP A 75 -24.99 12.18 -28.60
N ARG A 76 -24.19 11.12 -28.42
CA ARG A 76 -23.61 10.73 -27.13
C ARG A 76 -22.15 11.14 -27.05
N GLU A 77 -21.80 11.82 -25.97
CA GLU A 77 -20.43 12.21 -25.64
C GLU A 77 -19.99 11.46 -24.38
N ILE A 78 -18.91 10.69 -24.49
CA ILE A 78 -18.28 9.96 -23.40
C ILE A 78 -17.05 10.75 -22.99
N ILE A 79 -17.10 11.40 -21.83
CA ILE A 79 -15.99 12.19 -21.28
C ILE A 79 -15.35 11.38 -20.16
N ALA A 80 -14.04 11.11 -20.28
CA ALA A 80 -13.31 10.41 -19.25
C ALA A 80 -13.13 11.28 -18.00
N GLN A 81 -13.42 10.72 -16.83
CA GLN A 81 -13.13 11.32 -15.54
C GLN A 81 -11.91 10.64 -14.94
N LEU A 82 -10.89 11.42 -14.58
CA LEU A 82 -9.69 10.89 -13.92
C LEU A 82 -10.04 10.54 -12.47
N LYS A 83 -9.82 9.28 -12.10
CA LYS A 83 -10.07 8.73 -10.76
C LYS A 83 -8.89 7.88 -10.32
N GLU A 84 -8.84 7.53 -9.03
CA GLU A 84 -7.89 6.52 -8.56
C GLU A 84 -8.23 5.18 -9.23
N LYS A 85 -7.20 4.38 -9.55
CA LYS A 85 -7.35 3.21 -10.40
C LYS A 85 -8.34 2.17 -9.85
N LYS A 86 -8.24 1.85 -8.56
CA LYS A 86 -9.11 0.87 -7.90
C LYS A 86 -10.54 1.40 -7.77
N GLU A 87 -10.70 2.71 -7.54
CA GLU A 87 -12.02 3.37 -7.55
C GLU A 87 -12.69 3.26 -8.92
N ALA A 88 -11.98 3.61 -10.00
CA ALA A 88 -12.48 3.51 -11.38
C ALA A 88 -12.90 2.08 -11.75
N GLN A 89 -12.10 1.09 -11.35
CA GLN A 89 -12.37 -0.32 -11.60
C GLN A 89 -13.61 -0.84 -10.85
N ARG A 90 -13.83 -0.39 -9.60
CA ARG A 90 -15.02 -0.73 -8.82
C ARG A 90 -16.29 -0.16 -9.45
N GLU A 91 -16.32 1.13 -9.75
CA GLU A 91 -17.49 1.75 -10.37
C GLU A 91 -17.84 1.12 -11.72
N TYR A 92 -16.84 0.72 -12.51
CA TYR A 92 -17.05 -0.01 -13.74
C TYR A 92 -17.73 -1.36 -13.49
N ASN A 93 -17.22 -2.15 -12.54
CA ASN A 93 -17.78 -3.46 -12.20
C ASN A 93 -19.21 -3.34 -11.67
N ASP A 94 -19.46 -2.39 -10.76
CA ASP A 94 -20.78 -2.09 -10.22
C ASP A 94 -21.76 -1.72 -11.35
N ALA A 95 -21.35 -0.84 -12.26
CA ALA A 95 -22.19 -0.42 -13.37
C ALA A 95 -22.55 -1.58 -14.32
N LEU A 96 -21.62 -2.52 -14.57
CA LEU A 96 -21.92 -3.74 -15.32
C LEU A 96 -22.90 -4.66 -14.57
N GLU A 97 -22.74 -4.82 -13.25
CA GLU A 97 -23.59 -5.66 -12.40
C GLU A 97 -25.04 -5.12 -12.34
N TYR A 98 -25.22 -3.80 -12.33
CA TYR A 98 -26.53 -3.14 -12.41
C TYR A 98 -27.13 -3.09 -13.83
N GLY A 99 -26.45 -3.66 -14.83
CA GLY A 99 -26.91 -3.69 -16.23
C GLY A 99 -26.82 -2.35 -16.96
N TYR A 100 -26.02 -1.40 -16.45
CA TYR A 100 -25.72 -0.14 -17.14
C TYR A 100 -24.57 -0.33 -18.14
N GLY A 101 -24.56 0.49 -19.19
CA GLY A 101 -23.40 0.57 -20.09
C GLY A 101 -22.26 1.31 -19.39
N ALA A 102 -21.17 0.61 -19.07
CA ALA A 102 -19.99 1.15 -18.42
C ALA A 102 -18.80 1.19 -19.38
N TYR A 103 -17.96 2.23 -19.28
CA TYR A 103 -16.77 2.39 -20.10
C TYR A 103 -15.59 2.66 -19.16
N LEU A 104 -14.64 1.73 -19.12
CA LEU A 104 -13.44 1.84 -18.30
C LEU A 104 -12.25 2.21 -19.17
N LEU A 105 -11.50 3.17 -18.67
CA LEU A 105 -10.29 3.70 -19.27
C LEU A 105 -9.12 3.28 -18.39
N GLU A 106 -8.27 2.39 -18.89
CA GLU A 106 -7.13 1.91 -18.12
C GLU A 106 -5.83 1.98 -18.93
N GLN A 107 -4.80 2.44 -18.25
CA GLN A 107 -3.43 2.19 -18.67
C GLN A 107 -3.11 0.74 -18.30
N ASP A 108 -2.74 -0.07 -19.29
CA ASP A 108 -2.44 -1.48 -19.09
C ASP A 108 -1.27 -1.66 -18.11
N GLU A 109 -1.47 -2.49 -17.08
CA GLU A 109 -0.44 -2.77 -16.07
C GLU A 109 0.80 -3.41 -16.67
N LYS A 110 0.62 -4.18 -17.75
CA LYS A 110 1.70 -4.86 -18.46
C LYS A 110 2.31 -3.99 -19.57
N SER A 111 1.69 -2.88 -19.97
CA SER A 111 2.19 -1.98 -21.02
C SER A 111 1.80 -0.51 -20.82
N GLN A 112 2.63 0.21 -20.04
CA GLN A 112 2.47 1.66 -19.80
C GLN A 112 2.55 2.53 -21.08
N ASP A 113 3.04 2.00 -22.19
CA ASP A 113 3.11 2.66 -23.50
C ASP A 113 1.85 2.48 -24.36
N ASN A 114 0.85 1.72 -23.89
CA ASN A 114 -0.44 1.53 -24.56
C ASN A 114 -1.60 1.96 -23.67
N PHE A 115 -2.57 2.63 -24.28
CA PHE A 115 -3.80 3.03 -23.64
C PHE A 115 -4.98 2.29 -24.24
N ILE A 116 -5.80 1.62 -23.43
CA ILE A 116 -6.92 0.79 -23.90
C ILE A 116 -8.22 1.31 -23.30
N ILE A 117 -9.26 1.42 -24.15
CA ILE A 117 -10.61 1.80 -23.74
C ILE A 117 -11.65 0.98 -24.49
N ASN A 118 -12.64 0.48 -23.76
CA ASN A 118 -13.86 -0.03 -24.38
C ASN A 118 -14.74 1.16 -24.79
N VAL A 119 -15.02 1.30 -26.09
CA VAL A 119 -15.87 2.37 -26.66
C VAL A 119 -17.34 1.90 -26.76
N GLY A 120 -17.60 0.60 -26.54
CA GLY A 120 -18.91 -0.06 -26.55
C GLY A 120 -19.55 -0.12 -27.94
N ALA A 121 -20.88 -0.10 -27.99
CA ALA A 121 -21.64 -0.36 -29.22
C ALA A 121 -21.58 0.83 -30.21
N LEU A 122 -20.99 0.61 -31.37
CA LEU A 122 -20.94 1.50 -32.52
C LEU A 122 -21.94 1.03 -33.62
N PRO A 123 -23.05 1.74 -33.86
CA PRO A 123 -24.08 1.31 -34.81
C PRO A 123 -23.62 1.29 -36.28
N ALA A 124 -24.28 0.49 -37.11
CA ALA A 124 -24.02 0.38 -38.55
C ALA A 124 -24.07 1.74 -39.26
N GLY A 125 -23.05 2.05 -40.05
CA GLY A 125 -22.95 3.29 -40.84
C GLY A 125 -22.58 4.54 -40.04
N LYS A 126 -22.44 4.48 -38.71
CA LYS A 126 -22.16 5.62 -37.83
C LYS A 126 -20.67 5.88 -37.61
N GLU A 127 -20.36 7.11 -37.21
CA GLU A 127 -19.00 7.55 -36.91
C GLU A 127 -18.73 7.62 -35.40
N CYS A 128 -17.48 7.34 -35.03
CA CYS A 128 -16.93 7.53 -33.69
C CYS A 128 -15.79 8.54 -33.76
N HIS A 129 -15.92 9.65 -33.06
CA HIS A 129 -14.95 10.74 -33.00
C HIS A 129 -14.21 10.65 -31.67
N ILE A 130 -12.90 10.44 -31.71
CA ILE A 130 -12.05 10.27 -30.53
C ILE A 130 -11.11 11.49 -30.42
N TYR A 131 -11.10 12.10 -29.24
CA TYR A 131 -10.24 13.23 -28.88
C TYR A 131 -9.38 12.82 -27.68
N ILE A 132 -8.06 12.95 -27.80
CA ILE A 132 -7.11 12.59 -26.74
C ILE A 132 -6.15 13.74 -26.57
N SER A 133 -5.97 14.21 -25.35
CA SER A 133 -4.96 15.21 -25.03
C SER A 133 -4.02 14.72 -23.94
N TYR A 134 -2.73 14.89 -24.18
CA TYR A 134 -1.66 14.47 -23.29
C TYR A 134 -0.49 15.45 -23.30
N VAL A 135 0.22 15.53 -22.18
CA VAL A 135 1.49 16.25 -22.08
C VAL A 135 2.65 15.26 -22.05
N SER A 136 3.79 15.59 -22.67
CA SER A 136 5.00 14.76 -22.65
C SER A 136 6.25 15.63 -22.47
N GLU A 137 7.19 15.18 -21.64
CA GLU A 137 8.56 15.70 -21.64
C GLU A 137 9.31 15.21 -22.90
N LEU A 138 10.23 16.03 -23.42
CA LEU A 138 10.95 15.78 -24.67
C LEU A 138 12.43 15.45 -24.45
N ASP A 139 12.87 14.38 -25.11
CA ASP A 139 14.23 13.86 -25.04
C ASP A 139 15.26 14.80 -25.69
N LEU A 140 16.45 14.89 -25.09
CA LEU A 140 17.63 15.44 -25.75
C LEU A 140 18.41 14.35 -26.47
N VAL A 141 18.73 14.63 -27.73
CA VAL A 141 19.56 13.78 -28.59
C VAL A 141 20.80 14.54 -29.06
N GLN A 142 21.80 13.79 -29.55
CA GLN A 142 23.07 14.34 -30.05
C GLN A 142 23.79 15.27 -29.04
N ASN A 143 24.14 14.74 -27.86
CA ASN A 143 24.90 15.45 -26.82
C ASN A 143 24.28 16.81 -26.43
N GLY A 144 22.94 16.83 -26.29
CA GLY A 144 22.19 17.99 -25.82
C GLY A 144 21.91 19.08 -26.86
N SER A 145 22.27 18.87 -28.13
CA SER A 145 22.10 19.87 -29.19
C SER A 145 20.71 19.89 -29.84
N ARG A 146 19.92 18.83 -29.65
CA ARG A 146 18.62 18.66 -30.30
C ARG A 146 17.59 18.11 -29.32
N ILE A 147 16.38 18.65 -29.38
CA ILE A 147 15.19 18.08 -28.76
C ILE A 147 14.49 17.20 -29.79
N ARG A 148 13.98 16.04 -29.38
CA ARG A 148 13.19 15.15 -30.22
C ARG A 148 11.74 15.09 -29.76
N PHE A 149 10.83 15.43 -30.65
CA PHE A 149 9.39 15.19 -30.49
C PHE A 149 8.98 13.95 -31.28
N VAL A 150 8.22 13.07 -30.63
CA VAL A 150 7.76 11.79 -31.18
C VAL A 150 6.26 11.67 -31.00
N VAL A 151 5.55 11.35 -32.07
CA VAL A 151 4.17 10.84 -32.00
C VAL A 151 4.21 9.38 -32.46
N PRO A 152 4.02 8.41 -31.54
CA PRO A 152 3.96 7.00 -31.88
C PRO A 152 2.76 6.69 -32.79
N THR A 153 2.97 5.83 -33.77
CA THR A 153 1.96 5.49 -34.79
C THR A 153 1.78 3.98 -34.97
N THR A 154 2.59 3.17 -34.29
CA THR A 154 2.61 1.70 -34.38
C THR A 154 2.35 1.06 -33.01
N ILE A 155 1.52 0.02 -32.95
CA ILE A 155 1.29 -0.83 -31.76
C ILE A 155 2.01 -2.16 -31.98
N ALA A 156 2.84 -2.57 -31.02
CA ALA A 156 3.53 -3.86 -31.03
C ALA A 156 2.68 -4.97 -30.38
N PRO A 157 2.51 -6.16 -31.01
CA PRO A 157 1.86 -7.30 -30.36
C PRO A 157 2.76 -7.90 -29.26
N ARG A 158 2.16 -8.37 -28.16
CA ARG A 158 2.85 -9.04 -27.02
C ARG A 158 2.17 -10.38 -26.65
N TYR A 159 2.95 -11.25 -25.99
CA TYR A 159 2.66 -12.63 -25.59
C TYR A 159 2.27 -12.70 -24.09
N ASP A 160 1.34 -13.60 -23.72
CA ASP A 160 0.93 -13.88 -22.33
C ASP A 160 1.26 -15.35 -21.98
N PRO A 161 2.15 -15.64 -21.01
CA PRO A 161 2.58 -17.00 -20.68
C PRO A 161 1.56 -17.83 -19.88
N ASN A 162 0.43 -17.29 -19.41
CA ASN A 162 -0.54 -18.03 -18.58
C ASN A 162 -1.61 -18.80 -19.38
N GLU A 163 -1.74 -18.58 -20.70
CA GLU A 163 -2.77 -19.24 -21.53
C GLU A 163 -2.22 -20.07 -22.72
N GLY A 164 -0.90 -20.28 -22.81
CA GLY A 164 -0.32 -21.18 -23.81
C GLY A 164 -0.52 -20.74 -25.27
N GLY A 165 -0.63 -19.44 -25.53
CA GLY A 165 -0.79 -18.89 -26.88
C GLY A 165 -0.59 -17.36 -26.94
N ILE A 166 -0.35 -16.83 -28.14
CA ILE A 166 -0.24 -15.38 -28.39
C ILE A 166 -1.61 -14.75 -28.14
N ILE A 167 -1.79 -14.11 -26.98
CA ILE A 167 -2.91 -13.21 -26.72
C ILE A 167 -2.32 -11.80 -26.61
N SER A 168 -2.15 -11.14 -27.76
CA SER A 168 -2.26 -9.68 -27.72
C SER A 168 -3.72 -9.36 -27.39
N PRO A 169 -4.03 -8.21 -26.76
CA PRO A 169 -5.36 -7.63 -26.88
C PRO A 169 -5.62 -7.41 -28.39
N GLY A 170 -6.24 -8.39 -29.05
CA GLY A 170 -6.48 -8.40 -30.49
C GLY A 170 -5.37 -8.98 -31.37
N GLY A 171 -4.75 -10.11 -31.03
CA GLY A 171 -3.66 -10.79 -31.77
C GLY A 171 -3.44 -10.41 -33.25
N THR A 172 -2.41 -9.61 -33.56
CA THR A 172 -1.79 -9.61 -34.91
C THR A 172 -0.40 -8.95 -34.96
N THR A 173 0.45 -9.53 -35.80
CA THR A 173 1.62 -8.92 -36.44
C THR A 173 1.19 -7.78 -37.38
N SER A 174 1.55 -6.53 -37.07
CA SER A 174 1.36 -5.40 -37.98
C SER A 174 2.22 -5.56 -39.25
N LYS A 175 1.59 -5.71 -40.41
CA LYS A 175 2.22 -5.46 -41.72
C LYS A 175 1.87 -4.04 -42.17
N TYR A 176 2.89 -3.26 -42.53
CA TYR A 176 2.75 -1.94 -43.15
C TYR A 176 1.76 -1.99 -44.33
N VAL A 177 0.66 -1.23 -44.24
CA VAL A 177 -0.32 -1.11 -45.34
C VAL A 177 0.11 0.06 -46.22
N SER A 178 0.55 -0.23 -47.45
CA SER A 178 1.13 0.76 -48.37
C SER A 178 0.09 1.69 -49.06
N THR A 179 -1.19 1.60 -48.71
CA THR A 179 -2.25 2.47 -49.24
C THR A 179 -3.33 2.69 -48.19
N THR A 180 -3.42 3.91 -47.63
CA THR A 180 -4.38 4.23 -46.56
C THR A 180 -5.57 5.04 -47.08
N PRO A 181 -6.83 4.64 -46.80
CA PRO A 181 -8.04 5.30 -47.29
C PRO A 181 -8.50 6.52 -46.45
N TYR A 182 -7.60 7.18 -45.72
CA TYR A 182 -7.93 8.26 -44.77
C TYR A 182 -7.08 9.51 -44.96
N THR A 183 -7.60 10.65 -44.50
CA THR A 183 -6.90 11.95 -44.53
C THR A 183 -6.11 12.18 -43.24
N ILE A 184 -4.93 12.80 -43.37
CA ILE A 184 -4.03 13.07 -42.24
C ILE A 184 -3.69 14.55 -42.17
N GLY A 185 -3.97 15.17 -41.03
CA GLY A 185 -3.54 16.51 -40.66
C GLY A 185 -2.47 16.47 -39.56
N PHE A 186 -1.49 17.34 -39.67
CA PHE A 186 -0.48 17.58 -38.65
C PHE A 186 -0.21 19.07 -38.57
N CYS A 187 -0.30 19.62 -37.36
CA CYS A 187 0.03 21.01 -37.06
C CYS A 187 0.76 21.06 -35.72
N CYS A 188 2.06 21.33 -35.75
CA CYS A 188 2.88 21.53 -34.57
C CYS A 188 3.31 22.98 -34.48
N GLN A 189 3.03 23.64 -33.36
CA GLN A 189 3.50 24.97 -33.03
C GLN A 189 4.70 24.86 -32.09
N ILE A 190 5.77 25.61 -32.36
CA ILE A 190 7.00 25.58 -31.55
C ILE A 190 7.42 27.02 -31.24
N GLU A 191 7.61 27.32 -29.96
CA GLU A 191 8.17 28.60 -29.54
C GLU A 191 9.58 28.78 -30.16
N LYS A 192 9.83 29.92 -30.82
CA LYS A 192 11.10 30.14 -31.51
C LYS A 192 12.28 30.41 -30.56
N THR A 193 12.01 30.76 -29.31
CA THR A 193 13.03 31.09 -28.31
C THR A 193 14.04 29.95 -28.19
N ASN A 194 15.33 30.24 -28.44
CA ASN A 194 16.42 29.27 -28.42
C ASN A 194 16.35 28.12 -29.47
N VAL A 195 15.57 28.26 -30.55
CA VAL A 195 15.51 27.27 -31.65
C VAL A 195 16.25 27.78 -32.88
N SER A 196 17.28 27.04 -33.32
CA SER A 196 18.05 27.36 -34.53
C SER A 196 17.48 26.73 -35.79
N ARG A 197 16.99 25.48 -35.71
CA ARG A 197 16.46 24.75 -36.86
C ARG A 197 15.43 23.71 -36.42
N VAL A 198 14.40 23.49 -37.24
CA VAL A 198 13.49 22.35 -37.09
C VAL A 198 13.62 21.47 -38.33
N SER A 199 13.66 20.15 -38.14
CA SER A 199 13.75 19.16 -39.21
C SER A 199 12.92 17.93 -38.87
N SER A 200 12.58 17.12 -39.87
CA SER A 200 11.94 15.82 -39.67
C SER A 200 12.72 14.75 -40.41
N THR A 201 12.99 13.64 -39.73
CA THR A 201 13.62 12.44 -40.30
C THR A 201 12.60 11.41 -40.77
N SER A 202 11.32 11.63 -40.46
CA SER A 202 10.22 10.70 -40.74
C SER A 202 9.38 11.13 -41.95
N HIS A 203 8.95 12.40 -42.01
CA HIS A 203 8.02 12.90 -43.02
C HIS A 203 8.46 14.26 -43.56
N PRO A 204 8.21 14.58 -44.85
CA PRO A 204 8.46 15.92 -45.38
C PRO A 204 7.57 16.98 -44.70
N ILE A 205 8.20 18.02 -44.16
CA ILE A 205 7.51 19.11 -43.45
C ILE A 205 7.65 20.46 -44.16
N GLN A 206 6.65 21.31 -44.00
CA GLN A 206 6.67 22.73 -44.34
C GLN A 206 6.65 23.53 -43.04
N ILE A 207 7.51 24.54 -42.95
CA ILE A 207 7.62 25.42 -41.78
C ILE A 207 7.16 26.82 -42.21
N GLU A 208 6.15 27.33 -41.52
CA GLU A 208 5.67 28.71 -41.60
C GLU A 208 6.08 29.44 -40.32
N VAL A 209 6.34 30.74 -40.40
CA VAL A 209 6.59 31.57 -39.21
C VAL A 209 5.37 32.46 -39.03
N ASP A 210 4.71 32.34 -37.88
CA ASP A 210 3.53 33.14 -37.56
C ASP A 210 3.92 34.55 -37.06
N GLN A 211 2.96 35.47 -37.05
CA GLN A 211 3.13 36.87 -36.62
C GLN A 211 3.58 37.00 -35.15
N GLU A 212 3.35 35.96 -34.34
CA GLU A 212 3.69 35.89 -32.91
C GLU A 212 5.03 35.20 -32.61
N ASN A 213 5.94 35.09 -33.59
CA ASN A 213 7.29 34.52 -33.40
C ASN A 213 7.29 33.02 -33.00
N VAL A 214 6.33 32.26 -33.52
CA VAL A 214 6.19 30.79 -33.36
C VAL A 214 6.43 30.10 -34.71
N TYR A 215 7.12 28.96 -34.72
CA TYR A 215 7.18 28.10 -35.90
C TYR A 215 5.92 27.24 -35.98
N VAL A 216 5.26 27.26 -37.14
CA VAL A 216 4.09 26.41 -37.44
C VAL A 216 4.54 25.36 -38.46
N ILE A 217 4.58 24.10 -38.03
CA ILE A 217 5.04 22.96 -38.81
C ILE A 217 3.82 22.15 -39.25
N LYS A 218 3.72 21.96 -40.56
CA LYS A 218 2.69 21.12 -41.20
C LYS A 218 3.37 20.11 -42.11
N PHE A 219 2.66 19.06 -42.53
CA PHE A 219 3.17 18.23 -43.62
C PHE A 219 3.26 19.01 -44.92
N ALA A 220 4.36 18.84 -45.66
CA ALA A 220 4.56 19.51 -46.94
C ALA A 220 3.65 18.95 -48.05
N GLN A 221 3.15 17.73 -47.86
CA GLN A 221 2.31 17.01 -48.82
C GLN A 221 0.88 16.88 -48.27
N LYS A 222 -0.12 17.00 -49.16
CA LYS A 222 -1.53 16.83 -48.79
C LYS A 222 -1.92 15.38 -48.49
N ASN A 223 -1.22 14.41 -49.09
CA ASN A 223 -1.47 12.97 -48.94
C ASN A 223 -0.28 12.29 -48.26
N THR A 224 -0.09 12.56 -46.97
CA THR A 224 0.94 11.92 -46.15
C THR A 224 0.40 10.60 -45.58
N HIS A 225 1.23 9.57 -45.48
CA HIS A 225 0.89 8.26 -44.90
C HIS A 225 1.55 8.10 -43.53
N LEU A 226 0.89 7.41 -42.60
CA LEU A 226 1.48 7.02 -41.31
C LEU A 226 2.00 5.59 -41.37
N ASP A 227 3.06 5.38 -42.13
CA ASP A 227 3.79 4.12 -42.17
C ASP A 227 4.93 4.06 -41.13
N ARG A 228 5.13 5.11 -40.34
CA ARG A 228 6.16 5.25 -39.31
C ARG A 228 5.83 6.38 -38.35
N ASP A 229 6.50 6.41 -37.21
CA ASP A 229 6.31 7.44 -36.17
C ASP A 229 6.62 8.85 -36.71
N ILE A 230 5.88 9.87 -36.25
CA ILE A 230 6.17 11.26 -36.59
C ILE A 230 7.30 11.73 -35.69
N LEU A 231 8.45 12.04 -36.29
CA LEU A 231 9.65 12.52 -35.63
C LEU A 231 9.97 13.95 -36.06
N LEU A 232 10.05 14.87 -35.10
CA LEU A 232 10.62 16.21 -35.30
C LEU A 232 11.91 16.34 -34.46
N ASP A 233 13.00 16.73 -35.12
CA ASP A 233 14.27 17.08 -34.50
C ASP A 233 14.39 18.62 -34.49
N ILE A 234 14.42 19.19 -33.28
CA ILE A 234 14.49 20.63 -33.01
C ILE A 234 15.89 20.96 -32.51
N GLU A 235 16.69 21.62 -33.33
CA GLU A 235 18.05 22.06 -33.04
C GLU A 235 18.02 23.36 -32.24
N LEU A 236 18.79 23.39 -31.14
CA LEU A 236 18.84 24.53 -30.24
C LEU A 236 19.87 25.56 -30.73
N ALA A 237 19.65 26.84 -30.42
CA ALA A 237 20.58 27.92 -30.76
C ALA A 237 21.77 27.99 -29.80
N SER A 238 21.56 27.60 -28.54
CA SER A 238 22.60 27.35 -27.55
C SER A 238 22.32 26.03 -26.84
N ASN A 239 23.35 25.16 -26.76
CA ASN A 239 23.28 23.91 -26.00
C ASN A 239 23.58 24.11 -24.50
N ARG A 240 23.77 25.36 -24.05
CA ARG A 240 24.59 25.66 -22.86
C ARG A 240 24.05 26.81 -22.03
N SER A 241 23.05 26.54 -21.21
CA SER A 241 22.77 27.40 -20.07
C SER A 241 22.16 26.58 -18.92
N ASN A 242 22.80 26.63 -17.75
CA ASN A 242 22.13 26.27 -16.50
C ASN A 242 21.01 27.29 -16.31
N THR A 243 19.76 26.89 -16.50
CA THR A 243 18.65 27.84 -16.62
C THR A 243 17.40 27.27 -15.99
N ILE A 244 16.63 28.16 -15.36
CA ILE A 244 15.26 27.88 -14.97
C ILE A 244 14.42 27.89 -16.25
N ILE A 245 13.83 26.74 -16.55
CA ILE A 245 13.09 26.50 -17.79
C ILE A 245 11.66 27.03 -17.66
N ALA A 246 11.05 26.85 -16.49
CA ALA A 246 9.71 27.33 -16.20
C ALA A 246 9.56 27.65 -14.70
N VAL A 247 8.81 28.71 -14.42
CA VAL A 247 8.37 29.11 -13.08
C VAL A 247 6.87 29.34 -13.18
N GLU A 248 6.10 28.50 -12.51
CA GLU A 248 4.66 28.67 -12.33
C GLU A 248 4.40 28.84 -10.82
N PRO A 249 3.25 29.38 -10.40
CA PRO A 249 2.86 29.35 -9.00
C PRO A 249 3.01 27.92 -8.44
N GLY A 250 3.77 27.78 -7.37
CA GLY A 250 4.01 26.50 -6.71
C GLY A 250 4.94 25.51 -7.43
N ALA A 251 5.42 25.77 -8.66
CA ALA A 251 6.28 24.84 -9.40
C ALA A 251 7.46 25.51 -10.11
N ILE A 252 8.64 24.88 -10.04
CA ILE A 252 9.82 25.26 -10.83
C ILE A 252 10.39 24.04 -11.56
N MET A 253 10.75 24.24 -12.83
CA MET A 253 11.55 23.31 -13.62
C MET A 253 12.92 23.92 -13.93
N VAL A 254 14.00 23.21 -13.63
CA VAL A 254 15.38 23.66 -13.84
C VAL A 254 16.15 22.67 -14.70
N SER A 255 16.99 23.19 -15.60
CA SER A 255 17.94 22.39 -16.37
C SER A 255 19.36 22.76 -16.02
N PHE A 256 20.17 21.74 -15.74
CA PHE A 256 21.62 21.84 -15.57
C PHE A 256 22.33 21.04 -16.67
N THR A 257 23.42 21.58 -17.22
CA THR A 257 24.24 20.90 -18.23
C THR A 257 25.72 21.17 -17.93
N PRO A 258 26.43 20.24 -17.27
CA PRO A 258 27.81 20.45 -16.89
C PRO A 258 28.74 20.38 -18.10
N THR A 259 29.78 21.21 -18.08
CA THR A 259 30.84 21.25 -19.09
C THR A 259 31.94 20.24 -18.80
N GLU A 260 32.86 20.09 -19.75
CA GLU A 260 34.05 19.25 -19.58
C GLU A 260 34.97 19.79 -18.49
N GLU A 261 35.07 21.11 -18.37
CA GLU A 261 35.79 21.79 -17.29
C GLU A 261 35.13 21.56 -15.92
N ASP A 262 33.80 21.64 -15.84
CA ASP A 262 33.06 21.35 -14.60
C ASP A 262 33.32 19.92 -14.10
N CYS A 263 33.34 18.96 -15.02
CA CYS A 263 33.63 17.56 -14.69
C CYS A 263 35.11 17.37 -14.29
N GLN A 264 36.05 18.00 -14.99
CA GLN A 264 37.48 17.92 -14.64
C GLN A 264 37.78 18.56 -13.27
N HIS A 265 37.18 19.72 -12.97
CA HIS A 265 37.28 20.36 -11.66
C HIS A 265 36.65 19.52 -10.56
N ALA A 266 35.44 18.99 -10.78
CA ALA A 266 34.75 18.13 -9.81
C ALA A 266 35.55 16.87 -9.45
N MET A 267 36.40 16.37 -10.36
CA MET A 267 37.15 15.14 -10.19
C MET A 267 38.54 15.30 -9.55
N ASN A 268 39.05 16.52 -9.29
CA ASN A 268 40.34 16.77 -8.59
C ASN A 268 41.55 15.89 -9.08
N ASN A 269 41.61 15.53 -10.37
CA ASN A 269 42.58 14.57 -10.94
C ASN A 269 42.53 13.13 -10.38
N VAL A 270 41.45 12.72 -9.72
CA VAL A 270 41.20 11.32 -9.37
C VAL A 270 40.62 10.61 -10.60
N GLU A 271 41.35 9.65 -11.18
CA GLU A 271 40.80 8.78 -12.22
C GLU A 271 39.67 7.94 -11.63
N THR A 272 38.42 8.30 -11.89
CA THR A 272 37.28 7.41 -11.63
C THR A 272 37.43 6.18 -12.51
N THR A 273 37.54 5.01 -11.91
CA THR A 273 37.62 3.75 -12.66
C THR A 273 36.22 3.17 -12.83
N ASN A 274 35.81 2.91 -14.07
CA ASN A 274 34.51 2.30 -14.36
C ASN A 274 34.56 0.78 -14.11
N GLU A 275 33.48 0.25 -13.57
CA GLU A 275 33.23 -1.20 -13.57
C GLU A 275 32.05 -1.52 -14.49
N PHE A 276 32.17 -2.61 -15.26
CA PHE A 276 31.25 -2.94 -16.35
C PHE A 276 30.53 -4.26 -16.07
N ILE A 277 29.21 -4.22 -15.89
CA ILE A 277 28.42 -5.41 -15.61
C ILE A 277 27.44 -5.61 -16.76
N PHE A 278 27.46 -6.79 -17.37
CA PHE A 278 26.53 -7.14 -18.44
C PHE A 278 25.42 -8.00 -17.88
N VAL A 279 24.18 -7.55 -17.96
CA VAL A 279 22.98 -8.28 -17.52
C VAL A 279 22.24 -8.75 -18.76
N ILE A 280 22.21 -10.05 -19.00
CA ILE A 280 21.77 -10.65 -20.27
C ILE A 280 20.56 -11.53 -20.02
N ASP A 281 19.48 -11.23 -20.73
CA ASP A 281 18.27 -12.03 -20.76
C ASP A 281 18.50 -13.32 -21.54
N CYS A 282 18.29 -14.45 -20.87
CA CYS A 282 18.36 -15.81 -21.42
C CYS A 282 17.03 -16.56 -21.20
N SER A 283 15.93 -15.82 -21.04
CA SER A 283 14.57 -16.35 -20.94
C SER A 283 14.10 -16.98 -22.26
N GLY A 284 13.02 -17.76 -22.21
CA GLY A 284 12.46 -18.43 -23.39
C GLY A 284 12.04 -17.47 -24.52
N SER A 285 11.66 -16.23 -24.21
CA SER A 285 11.26 -15.23 -25.23
C SER A 285 12.42 -14.83 -26.16
N MET A 286 13.66 -15.02 -25.68
CA MET A 286 14.88 -14.72 -26.40
C MET A 286 15.27 -15.80 -27.43
N GLU A 287 14.53 -16.92 -27.57
CA GLU A 287 14.91 -18.07 -28.41
C GLU A 287 15.20 -17.72 -29.89
N ASP A 288 14.58 -16.68 -30.43
CA ASP A 288 14.85 -16.20 -31.80
C ASP A 288 16.31 -15.77 -31.96
N GLU A 289 16.99 -16.24 -33.01
CA GLU A 289 18.37 -15.83 -33.32
C GLU A 289 18.46 -14.31 -33.62
N ASN A 290 17.36 -13.68 -34.04
CA ASN A 290 17.23 -12.21 -34.13
C ASN A 290 17.09 -11.50 -32.77
N LYS A 291 17.18 -12.23 -31.65
CA LYS A 291 17.25 -11.72 -30.28
C LYS A 291 18.51 -12.22 -29.58
N ILE A 292 18.59 -13.51 -29.24
CA ILE A 292 19.75 -14.06 -28.51
C ILE A 292 21.04 -14.04 -29.35
N GLY A 293 20.92 -14.18 -30.68
CA GLY A 293 22.05 -14.02 -31.60
C GLY A 293 22.59 -12.59 -31.61
N LEU A 294 21.70 -11.59 -31.67
CA LEU A 294 22.08 -10.17 -31.55
C LEU A 294 22.72 -9.87 -30.18
N ALA A 295 22.20 -10.46 -29.09
CA ALA A 295 22.80 -10.34 -27.77
C ALA A 295 24.23 -10.91 -27.74
N ARG A 296 24.45 -12.08 -28.36
CA ARG A 296 25.75 -12.73 -28.47
C ARG A 296 26.74 -11.87 -29.25
N GLU A 297 26.34 -11.37 -30.41
CA GLU A 297 27.15 -10.47 -31.23
C GLU A 297 27.51 -9.20 -30.45
N ALA A 298 26.53 -8.58 -29.80
CA ALA A 298 26.74 -7.38 -29.02
C ALA A 298 27.74 -7.59 -27.87
N MET A 299 27.61 -8.70 -27.15
CA MET A 299 28.50 -9.07 -26.05
C MET A 299 29.93 -9.31 -26.49
N LEU A 300 30.15 -9.92 -27.67
CA LEU A 300 31.49 -10.09 -28.22
C LEU A 300 32.16 -8.74 -28.55
N ILE A 301 31.39 -7.79 -29.06
CA ILE A 301 31.89 -6.44 -29.37
C ILE A 301 32.18 -5.69 -28.07
N PHE A 302 31.28 -5.74 -27.08
CA PHE A 302 31.49 -5.14 -25.77
C PHE A 302 32.76 -5.66 -25.13
N LEU A 303 32.90 -6.99 -25.01
CA LEU A 303 34.05 -7.62 -24.36
C LEU A 303 35.37 -7.17 -25.00
N LYS A 304 35.43 -7.10 -26.34
CA LYS A 304 36.64 -6.67 -27.07
C LYS A 304 36.91 -5.16 -27.01
N SER A 305 35.90 -4.37 -26.68
CA SER A 305 35.98 -2.90 -26.66
C SER A 305 36.18 -2.33 -25.26
N LEU A 306 36.20 -3.18 -24.23
CA LEU A 306 36.45 -2.75 -22.85
C LEU A 306 37.89 -2.21 -22.66
N PRO A 307 38.09 -1.18 -21.81
CA PRO A 307 39.42 -0.68 -21.50
C PRO A 307 40.32 -1.74 -20.84
N LEU A 308 41.63 -1.68 -21.11
CA LEU A 308 42.62 -2.53 -20.43
C LEU A 308 42.60 -2.27 -18.92
N ASN A 309 42.74 -3.32 -18.11
CA ASN A 309 42.71 -3.30 -16.64
C ASN A 309 41.38 -2.83 -15.99
N CYS A 310 40.29 -2.73 -16.75
CA CYS A 310 38.97 -2.49 -16.15
C CYS A 310 38.46 -3.72 -15.37
N HIS A 311 37.39 -3.52 -14.60
CA HIS A 311 36.70 -4.61 -13.91
C HIS A 311 35.39 -4.93 -14.64
N PHE A 312 35.07 -6.22 -14.81
CA PHE A 312 33.83 -6.62 -15.47
C PHE A 312 33.20 -7.90 -14.90
N ASN A 313 31.91 -8.10 -15.16
CA ASN A 313 31.19 -9.36 -14.92
C ASN A 313 30.06 -9.55 -15.94
N ILE A 314 29.63 -10.80 -16.13
CA ILE A 314 28.49 -11.15 -16.98
C ILE A 314 27.48 -11.92 -16.12
N ILE A 315 26.26 -11.42 -16.04
CA ILE A 315 25.15 -12.00 -15.29
C ILE A 315 24.09 -12.39 -16.31
N ARG A 316 23.75 -13.68 -16.36
CA ARG A 316 22.65 -14.18 -17.18
C ARG A 316 21.43 -14.35 -16.29
N PHE A 317 20.25 -14.04 -16.79
CA PHE A 317 19.01 -14.22 -16.03
C PHE A 317 17.91 -14.87 -16.87
N GLY A 318 17.03 -15.57 -16.15
CA GLY A 318 15.78 -16.16 -16.62
C GLY A 318 14.87 -16.35 -15.41
N SER A 319 14.40 -17.56 -15.11
CA SER A 319 13.75 -17.89 -13.82
C SER A 319 14.70 -17.76 -12.62
N THR A 320 16.00 -17.85 -12.86
CA THR A 320 17.07 -17.64 -11.89
C THR A 320 18.16 -16.78 -12.52
N HIS A 321 19.13 -16.31 -11.74
CA HIS A 321 20.28 -15.57 -12.27
C HIS A 321 21.60 -16.29 -11.95
N GLN A 322 22.60 -16.10 -12.81
CA GLN A 322 23.92 -16.67 -12.65
C GLN A 322 25.00 -15.69 -13.15
N ALA A 323 25.92 -15.32 -12.26
CA ALA A 323 27.10 -14.53 -12.60
C ALA A 323 28.26 -15.42 -13.11
N LEU A 324 29.07 -14.90 -14.03
CA LEU A 324 30.29 -15.54 -14.54
C LEU A 324 31.36 -15.65 -13.45
N PHE A 325 31.48 -14.62 -12.62
CA PHE A 325 32.39 -14.58 -11.48
C PHE A 325 31.58 -14.52 -10.17
N ASN A 326 32.06 -15.23 -9.15
CA ASN A 326 31.44 -15.22 -7.81
C ASN A 326 31.66 -13.88 -7.09
N ASP A 327 32.78 -13.21 -7.36
CA ASP A 327 33.00 -11.82 -6.94
C ASP A 327 32.16 -10.87 -7.82
N ILE A 328 31.77 -9.72 -7.28
CA ILE A 328 30.92 -8.73 -8.00
C ILE A 328 31.49 -8.37 -9.38
N THR A 329 32.82 -8.24 -9.49
CA THR A 329 33.54 -8.04 -10.74
C THR A 329 34.94 -8.66 -10.70
N ALA A 330 35.51 -8.98 -11.87
CA ALA A 330 36.89 -9.46 -12.01
C ALA A 330 37.68 -8.56 -12.96
N ILE A 331 39.02 -8.52 -12.79
CA ILE A 331 39.89 -7.73 -13.66
C ILE A 331 39.90 -8.28 -15.09
N TYR A 332 39.92 -7.37 -16.06
CA TYR A 332 40.08 -7.65 -17.47
C TYR A 332 41.51 -8.13 -17.77
N ASN A 333 41.67 -9.44 -17.95
CA ASN A 333 42.92 -10.09 -18.33
C ASN A 333 42.65 -11.26 -19.30
N GLU A 334 43.69 -11.74 -19.98
CA GLU A 334 43.57 -12.79 -21.01
C GLU A 334 42.80 -14.03 -20.51
N LYS A 335 43.08 -14.50 -19.28
CA LYS A 335 42.42 -15.68 -18.69
C LYS A 335 40.92 -15.46 -18.45
N ASN A 336 40.53 -14.29 -17.93
CA ASN A 336 39.14 -13.97 -17.65
C ASN A 336 38.35 -13.65 -18.92
N VAL A 337 39.00 -13.03 -19.91
CA VAL A 337 38.42 -12.78 -21.24
C VAL A 337 38.12 -14.11 -21.94
N GLN A 338 39.03 -15.08 -21.93
CA GLN A 338 38.78 -16.41 -22.51
C GLN A 338 37.57 -17.11 -21.88
N LYS A 339 37.39 -17.01 -20.56
CA LYS A 339 36.21 -17.55 -19.86
C LYS A 339 34.92 -16.85 -20.30
N ALA A 340 34.97 -15.52 -20.41
CA ALA A 340 33.83 -14.73 -20.88
C ALA A 340 33.46 -15.04 -22.34
N GLU A 341 34.44 -15.16 -23.24
CA GLU A 341 34.22 -15.57 -24.63
C GLU A 341 33.59 -16.95 -24.73
N GLN A 342 34.04 -17.92 -23.91
CA GLN A 342 33.44 -19.25 -23.86
C GLN A 342 31.97 -19.20 -23.43
N LEU A 343 31.64 -18.42 -22.40
CA LEU A 343 30.27 -18.23 -21.94
C LEU A 343 29.40 -17.57 -23.03
N ILE A 344 29.89 -16.49 -23.64
CA ILE A 344 29.16 -15.73 -24.66
C ILE A 344 28.84 -16.62 -25.86
N ASN A 345 29.82 -17.37 -26.36
CA ASN A 345 29.62 -18.28 -27.49
C ASN A 345 28.60 -19.40 -27.19
N GLN A 346 28.33 -19.69 -25.92
CA GLN A 346 27.37 -20.69 -25.46
C GLN A 346 26.05 -20.08 -24.95
N LEU A 347 25.84 -18.76 -25.12
CA LEU A 347 24.57 -18.12 -24.74
C LEU A 347 23.40 -18.72 -25.52
N TRP A 348 22.39 -19.16 -24.78
CA TRP A 348 21.14 -19.71 -25.29
C TRP A 348 19.99 -19.27 -24.40
N ALA A 349 18.79 -19.17 -24.96
CA ALA A 349 17.53 -18.93 -24.26
C ALA A 349 17.06 -20.16 -23.47
N ASN A 350 17.80 -20.57 -22.43
CA ASN A 350 17.56 -21.83 -21.70
C ASN A 350 17.31 -21.66 -20.19
N MET A 351 17.06 -20.43 -19.72
CA MET A 351 16.92 -20.14 -18.29
C MET A 351 15.46 -20.01 -17.81
N GLY A 352 14.46 -20.29 -18.66
CA GLY A 352 13.05 -20.31 -18.26
C GLY A 352 12.37 -18.95 -18.39
N GLY A 353 11.74 -18.48 -17.30
CA GLY A 353 11.02 -17.20 -17.20
C GLY A 353 11.95 -15.97 -17.27
N THR A 354 11.45 -14.79 -16.90
CA THR A 354 12.15 -13.49 -17.13
C THR A 354 12.22 -12.67 -15.82
N GLU A 355 12.89 -13.19 -14.80
CA GLU A 355 12.97 -12.60 -13.45
C GLU A 355 14.12 -11.57 -13.33
N LEU A 356 13.91 -10.35 -13.84
CA LEU A 356 14.93 -9.29 -13.84
C LEU A 356 15.17 -8.66 -12.46
N LEU A 357 14.20 -8.68 -11.55
CA LEU A 357 14.33 -8.01 -10.25
C LEU A 357 15.44 -8.61 -9.40
N GLN A 358 15.54 -9.93 -9.35
CA GLN A 358 16.49 -10.66 -8.52
C GLN A 358 17.98 -10.34 -8.81
N PRO A 359 18.45 -10.35 -10.08
CA PRO A 359 19.83 -9.95 -10.36
C PRO A 359 20.10 -8.47 -10.05
N LEU A 360 19.11 -7.58 -10.13
CA LEU A 360 19.27 -6.17 -9.75
C LEU A 360 19.33 -5.98 -8.23
N LEU A 361 18.55 -6.73 -7.46
CA LEU A 361 18.64 -6.74 -5.99
C LEU A 361 20.02 -7.19 -5.53
N TRP A 362 20.54 -8.26 -6.14
CA TRP A 362 21.91 -8.72 -5.87
C TRP A 362 22.97 -7.63 -6.16
N LEU A 363 22.77 -6.83 -7.20
CA LEU A 363 23.65 -5.71 -7.53
C LEU A 363 23.51 -4.54 -6.54
N GLU A 364 22.32 -4.29 -6.00
CA GLU A 364 22.09 -3.28 -4.97
C GLU A 364 22.77 -3.63 -3.65
N GLU A 365 22.66 -4.89 -3.21
CA GLU A 365 23.31 -5.40 -1.99
C GLU A 365 24.85 -5.31 -2.05
N HIS A 366 25.41 -5.20 -3.25
CA HIS A 366 26.84 -5.09 -3.50
C HIS A 366 27.16 -3.76 -4.21
N PRO A 367 27.08 -2.60 -3.50
CA PRO A 367 27.25 -1.29 -4.12
C PRO A 367 28.62 -1.10 -4.78
N ALA A 368 28.71 -0.16 -5.72
CA ALA A 368 29.96 0.17 -6.40
C ALA A 368 31.02 0.61 -5.37
N GLN A 369 32.27 0.19 -5.57
CA GLN A 369 33.37 0.60 -4.69
C GLN A 369 33.57 2.12 -4.72
N THR A 370 33.92 2.72 -3.58
CA THR A 370 34.14 4.17 -3.45
C THR A 370 35.10 4.69 -4.53
N GLY A 371 34.65 5.67 -5.32
CA GLY A 371 35.42 6.24 -6.44
C GLY A 371 35.25 5.52 -7.79
N ARG A 372 34.37 4.50 -7.87
CA ARG A 372 33.99 3.83 -9.12
C ARG A 372 32.55 4.13 -9.49
N SER A 373 32.29 4.28 -10.79
CA SER A 373 30.94 4.34 -11.34
C SER A 373 30.59 3.01 -12.03
N ARG A 374 29.50 2.37 -11.61
CA ARG A 374 29.05 1.10 -12.17
C ARG A 374 28.26 1.34 -13.46
N GLN A 375 28.73 0.76 -14.56
CA GLN A 375 28.04 0.76 -15.85
C GLN A 375 27.42 -0.62 -16.07
N ILE A 376 26.10 -0.69 -16.00
CA ILE A 376 25.33 -1.90 -16.33
C ILE A 376 24.90 -1.81 -17.79
N PHE A 377 25.20 -2.82 -18.59
CA PHE A 377 24.64 -3.00 -19.93
C PHE A 377 23.61 -4.11 -19.86
N LEU A 378 22.33 -3.77 -20.01
CA LEU A 378 21.21 -4.69 -19.88
C LEU A 378 20.63 -5.01 -21.26
N LEU A 379 20.66 -6.28 -21.66
CA LEU A 379 20.18 -6.74 -22.97
C LEU A 379 18.96 -7.64 -22.77
N THR A 380 17.80 -7.23 -23.29
CA THR A 380 16.51 -7.93 -23.09
C THR A 380 15.54 -7.63 -24.22
N ASP A 381 14.54 -8.48 -24.42
CA ASP A 381 13.35 -8.14 -25.20
C ASP A 381 12.21 -7.57 -24.32
N GLY A 382 12.38 -7.62 -22.99
CA GLY A 382 11.66 -6.82 -22.00
C GLY A 382 10.30 -7.38 -21.59
N GLU A 383 10.10 -8.69 -21.69
CA GLU A 383 8.89 -9.38 -21.26
C GLU A 383 8.86 -9.60 -19.74
N ILE A 384 8.69 -8.53 -18.94
CA ILE A 384 8.47 -8.60 -17.49
C ILE A 384 7.15 -7.93 -17.08
N SER A 385 6.51 -8.41 -16.01
CA SER A 385 5.26 -7.86 -15.47
C SER A 385 5.47 -6.81 -14.37
N ASN A 386 6.58 -6.87 -13.62
CA ASN A 386 6.87 -6.01 -12.48
C ASN A 386 7.77 -4.81 -12.83
N VAL A 387 7.47 -4.11 -13.93
CA VAL A 387 8.28 -2.99 -14.43
C VAL A 387 8.48 -1.90 -13.36
N ASN A 388 7.42 -1.50 -12.66
CA ASN A 388 7.52 -0.41 -11.66
C ASN A 388 8.48 -0.74 -10.52
N GLU A 389 8.38 -1.95 -9.96
CA GLU A 389 9.26 -2.41 -8.87
C GLU A 389 10.73 -2.42 -9.30
N VAL A 390 11.00 -2.89 -10.53
CA VAL A 390 12.34 -2.83 -11.12
C VAL A 390 12.84 -1.40 -11.30
N LEU A 391 11.99 -0.48 -11.75
CA LEU A 391 12.37 0.93 -11.92
C LEU A 391 12.62 1.63 -10.58
N ASP A 392 11.84 1.33 -9.54
CA ASP A 392 12.04 1.86 -8.19
C ASP A 392 13.36 1.39 -7.58
N LEU A 393 13.68 0.11 -7.73
CA LEU A 393 14.99 -0.44 -7.35
C LEU A 393 16.13 0.23 -8.14
N CYS A 394 15.95 0.48 -9.43
CA CYS A 394 16.98 1.18 -10.21
C CYS A 394 17.18 2.64 -9.73
N ARG A 395 16.13 3.31 -9.25
CA ARG A 395 16.21 4.67 -8.68
C ARG A 395 16.95 4.71 -7.33
N SER A 396 16.93 3.64 -6.53
CA SER A 396 17.68 3.59 -5.27
C SER A 396 19.20 3.51 -5.52
N MET A 397 19.63 2.78 -6.54
CA MET A 397 21.05 2.65 -6.93
C MET A 397 21.57 3.75 -7.87
N ALA A 398 20.70 4.67 -8.31
CA ALA A 398 20.98 5.66 -9.35
C ALA A 398 22.15 6.60 -9.04
N THR A 399 22.55 6.79 -7.77
CA THR A 399 23.64 7.69 -7.36
C THR A 399 25.03 7.23 -7.81
N SER A 400 25.24 5.91 -7.96
CA SER A 400 26.53 5.30 -8.30
C SER A 400 26.47 4.34 -9.50
N THR A 401 25.26 3.94 -9.91
CA THR A 401 25.01 2.97 -10.97
C THR A 401 24.27 3.59 -12.13
N ARG A 402 24.66 3.22 -13.35
CA ARG A 402 24.00 3.60 -14.61
C ARG A 402 23.65 2.38 -15.43
N ILE A 403 22.46 2.40 -16.04
CA ILE A 403 21.95 1.30 -16.84
C ILE A 403 21.80 1.73 -18.29
N PHE A 404 22.52 1.04 -19.16
CA PHE A 404 22.42 1.14 -20.61
C PHE A 404 21.62 -0.05 -21.13
N SER A 405 20.39 0.22 -21.54
CA SER A 405 19.42 -0.81 -21.89
C SER A 405 19.35 -1.01 -23.42
N PHE A 406 19.29 -2.27 -23.83
CA PHE A 406 19.18 -2.70 -25.21
C PHE A 406 17.92 -3.52 -25.36
N GLY A 407 16.96 -2.96 -26.08
CA GLY A 407 15.79 -3.69 -26.53
C GLY A 407 16.12 -4.46 -27.80
N LEU A 408 16.00 -5.79 -27.77
CA LEU A 408 16.38 -6.68 -28.87
C LEU A 408 15.17 -7.23 -29.63
N GLY A 409 15.29 -7.33 -30.95
CA GLY A 409 14.30 -7.97 -31.82
C GLY A 409 13.22 -7.03 -32.34
N HIS A 410 12.11 -7.62 -32.82
CA HIS A 410 11.09 -6.90 -33.58
C HIS A 410 10.34 -5.82 -32.78
N SER A 411 10.11 -6.03 -31.49
CA SER A 411 9.25 -5.18 -30.68
C SER A 411 9.52 -5.30 -29.17
N PRO A 412 10.73 -4.96 -28.71
CA PRO A 412 11.06 -5.01 -27.28
C PRO A 412 10.25 -4.01 -26.45
N SER A 413 10.05 -4.29 -25.16
CA SER A 413 9.29 -3.44 -24.24
C SER A 413 9.90 -2.03 -24.13
N ARG A 414 9.17 -1.02 -24.63
CA ARG A 414 9.62 0.37 -24.59
C ARG A 414 9.62 0.92 -23.17
N SER A 415 8.60 0.58 -22.38
CA SER A 415 8.45 1.02 -20.99
C SER A 415 9.60 0.55 -20.10
N LEU A 416 10.02 -0.70 -20.26
CA LEU A 416 11.16 -1.23 -19.50
C LEU A 416 12.48 -0.62 -20.01
N VAL A 417 12.73 -0.71 -21.31
CA VAL A 417 14.03 -0.33 -21.89
C VAL A 417 14.29 1.16 -21.72
N LYS A 418 13.33 2.03 -22.05
CA LYS A 418 13.49 3.49 -21.82
C LYS A 418 13.47 3.81 -20.32
N GLY A 419 12.57 3.20 -19.55
CA GLY A 419 12.46 3.37 -18.11
C GLY A 419 13.75 3.11 -17.35
N LEU A 420 14.45 2.00 -17.62
CA LEU A 420 15.73 1.63 -16.99
C LEU A 420 16.83 2.67 -17.23
N ALA A 421 16.95 3.12 -18.48
CA ALA A 421 17.91 4.15 -18.86
C ALA A 421 17.60 5.48 -18.14
N ARG A 422 16.32 5.88 -18.09
CA ARG A 422 15.89 7.10 -17.42
C ARG A 422 16.12 7.06 -15.91
N ALA A 423 15.75 5.95 -15.25
CA ALA A 423 15.84 5.80 -13.79
C ALA A 423 17.26 6.04 -13.25
N THR A 424 18.28 5.81 -14.08
CA THR A 424 19.69 5.90 -13.72
C THR A 424 20.47 6.93 -14.55
N ASN A 425 19.79 7.75 -15.36
CA ASN A 425 20.40 8.66 -16.34
C ASN A 425 21.38 7.99 -17.33
N GLY A 426 21.16 6.72 -17.63
CA GLY A 426 21.82 5.98 -18.70
C GLY A 426 21.23 6.28 -20.08
N ARG A 427 21.38 5.36 -21.03
CA ARG A 427 20.84 5.50 -22.39
C ARG A 427 20.27 4.19 -22.89
N PHE A 428 19.25 4.29 -23.73
CA PHE A 428 18.61 3.13 -24.34
C PHE A 428 18.90 3.03 -25.84
N VAL A 429 18.84 1.83 -26.39
CA VAL A 429 18.81 1.58 -27.83
C VAL A 429 17.85 0.44 -28.13
N PHE A 430 17.10 0.56 -29.22
CA PHE A 430 16.40 -0.56 -29.83
C PHE A 430 17.23 -1.06 -31.01
N ILE A 431 17.53 -2.36 -31.02
CA ILE A 431 18.24 -3.03 -32.12
C ILE A 431 17.20 -3.87 -32.89
N PRO A 432 16.77 -3.42 -34.07
CA PRO A 432 15.85 -4.19 -34.90
C PRO A 432 16.53 -5.47 -35.44
N PRO A 433 15.74 -6.47 -35.86
CA PRO A 433 16.24 -7.69 -36.51
C PRO A 433 17.07 -7.37 -37.75
N ASN A 434 18.08 -8.19 -38.02
CA ASN A 434 19.02 -8.04 -39.15
C ASN A 434 19.78 -6.70 -39.17
N SER A 435 19.85 -5.97 -38.05
CA SER A 435 20.61 -4.73 -37.94
C SER A 435 22.07 -5.01 -37.65
N ASN A 436 22.97 -4.14 -38.14
CA ASN A 436 24.36 -4.15 -37.71
C ASN A 436 24.46 -3.58 -36.27
N VAL A 437 24.85 -4.42 -35.32
CA VAL A 437 24.96 -4.09 -33.89
C VAL A 437 26.09 -3.09 -33.56
N ASP A 438 27.13 -2.99 -34.40
CA ASP A 438 28.36 -2.21 -34.15
C ASP A 438 28.05 -0.72 -33.87
N VAL A 439 27.17 -0.14 -34.70
CA VAL A 439 26.82 1.30 -34.65
C VAL A 439 26.07 1.63 -33.36
N HIS A 440 25.25 0.70 -32.88
CA HIS A 440 24.44 0.87 -31.68
C HIS A 440 25.30 0.75 -30.42
N ILE A 441 26.20 -0.23 -30.38
CA ILE A 441 27.12 -0.47 -29.26
C ILE A 441 28.15 0.63 -29.14
N GLY A 442 28.75 1.05 -30.26
CA GLY A 442 29.78 2.09 -30.24
C GLY A 442 29.32 3.39 -29.60
N LYS A 443 28.07 3.81 -29.86
CA LYS A 443 27.46 5.02 -29.25
C LYS A 443 27.25 4.86 -27.75
N GLN A 444 26.76 3.71 -27.32
CA GLN A 444 26.47 3.41 -25.92
C GLN A 444 27.75 3.28 -25.09
N LEU A 445 28.74 2.57 -25.63
CA LEU A 445 30.04 2.43 -24.98
C LEU A 445 30.78 3.77 -24.93
N GLN A 446 30.75 4.57 -26.01
CA GLN A 446 31.31 5.92 -25.99
C GLN A 446 30.70 6.75 -24.86
N LYS A 447 29.39 6.62 -24.64
CA LYS A 447 28.70 7.31 -23.53
C LYS A 447 29.10 6.76 -22.17
N ALA A 448 29.11 5.43 -22.00
CA ALA A 448 29.50 4.78 -20.75
C ALA A 448 30.94 5.14 -20.31
N LEU A 449 31.82 5.40 -21.28
CA LEU A 449 33.22 5.78 -21.06
C LEU A 449 33.43 7.28 -20.82
N GLN A 450 32.42 8.14 -20.96
CA GLN A 450 32.56 9.57 -20.67
C GLN A 450 32.75 9.83 -19.17
N SER A 451 33.50 10.89 -18.85
CA SER A 451 33.58 11.42 -17.50
C SER A 451 32.21 11.94 -17.04
N CYS A 452 31.93 11.75 -15.76
CA CYS A 452 30.67 12.14 -15.14
C CYS A 452 30.92 12.70 -13.75
N ILE A 453 29.98 13.51 -13.28
CA ILE A 453 29.93 13.97 -11.90
C ILE A 453 28.99 13.04 -11.14
N THR A 454 29.47 12.44 -10.05
CA THR A 454 28.68 11.62 -9.11
C THR A 454 28.36 12.41 -7.83
N ASN A 455 27.54 11.87 -6.92
CA ASN A 455 27.19 12.50 -5.63
C ASN A 455 26.64 13.93 -5.77
N ILE A 456 25.69 14.10 -6.69
CA ILE A 456 25.11 15.41 -6.96
C ILE A 456 23.97 15.68 -5.98
N GLN A 457 23.91 16.91 -5.47
CA GLN A 457 22.83 17.42 -4.64
C GLN A 457 22.30 18.73 -5.21
N VAL A 458 21.00 18.94 -5.07
CA VAL A 458 20.31 20.17 -5.48
C VAL A 458 19.92 20.94 -4.21
N GLU A 459 20.45 22.14 -4.08
CA GLU A 459 20.08 23.05 -2.98
C GLU A 459 19.09 24.09 -3.50
N TRP A 460 17.86 24.02 -2.99
CA TRP A 460 16.78 24.93 -3.31
C TRP A 460 16.77 26.12 -2.34
N LYS A 461 17.14 27.31 -2.81
CA LYS A 461 17.09 28.56 -2.05
C LYS A 461 15.88 29.38 -2.49
N LEU A 462 14.69 28.85 -2.20
CA LEU A 462 13.41 29.37 -2.71
C LEU A 462 12.58 30.11 -1.64
N GLY A 463 13.04 30.15 -0.39
CA GLY A 463 12.31 30.80 0.72
C GLY A 463 11.07 30.04 1.20
N THR A 464 10.84 28.83 0.67
CA THR A 464 9.80 27.88 1.07
C THR A 464 10.35 26.45 1.02
N THR A 465 9.70 25.52 1.71
CA THR A 465 9.99 24.09 1.58
C THR A 465 9.39 23.56 0.29
N VAL A 466 10.18 22.76 -0.43
CA VAL A 466 9.78 22.19 -1.72
C VAL A 466 9.99 20.68 -1.73
N MET A 467 9.07 19.97 -2.39
CA MET A 467 9.28 18.60 -2.82
C MET A 467 10.12 18.62 -4.11
N THR A 468 11.12 17.75 -4.19
CA THR A 468 12.04 17.70 -5.34
C THR A 468 11.87 16.39 -6.11
N ALA A 469 11.95 16.47 -7.44
CA ALA A 469 11.98 15.30 -8.32
C ALA A 469 13.11 15.46 -9.36
N PRO A 470 13.98 14.45 -9.56
CA PRO A 470 14.04 13.18 -8.81
C PRO A 470 14.53 13.38 -7.37
N THR A 471 14.15 12.48 -6.47
CA THR A 471 14.56 12.50 -5.04
C THR A 471 16.04 12.16 -4.87
N ASN A 472 16.52 11.15 -5.61
CA ASN A 472 17.93 10.81 -5.73
C ASN A 472 18.45 11.32 -7.07
N ILE A 473 19.46 12.20 -7.05
CA ILE A 473 20.00 12.79 -8.28
C ILE A 473 21.01 11.80 -8.91
N PRO A 474 20.80 11.36 -10.17
CA PRO A 474 21.72 10.47 -10.84
C PRO A 474 23.00 11.22 -11.30
N PRO A 475 24.10 10.50 -11.58
CA PRO A 475 25.30 11.08 -12.17
C PRO A 475 25.01 11.83 -13.46
N VAL A 476 25.71 12.95 -13.68
CA VAL A 476 25.51 13.79 -14.87
C VAL A 476 26.79 13.83 -15.70
N TYR A 477 26.68 13.54 -16.99
CA TYR A 477 27.80 13.56 -17.93
C TYR A 477 28.08 14.95 -18.47
N VAL A 478 29.31 15.12 -18.93
CA VAL A 478 29.71 16.24 -19.79
C VAL A 478 28.70 16.40 -20.94
N ASN A 479 28.14 17.61 -21.06
CA ASN A 479 27.14 18.00 -22.06
C ASN A 479 25.78 17.26 -21.99
N ASP A 480 25.52 16.49 -20.93
CA ASP A 480 24.18 15.96 -20.68
C ASP A 480 23.37 16.89 -19.81
N ARG A 481 22.04 16.85 -20.00
CA ARG A 481 21.12 17.63 -19.19
C ARG A 481 20.60 16.83 -18.00
N LEU A 482 20.61 17.46 -16.84
CA LEU A 482 19.82 17.07 -15.69
C LEU A 482 18.61 18.01 -15.59
N ILE A 483 17.41 17.46 -15.60
CA ILE A 483 16.19 18.20 -15.26
C ILE A 483 15.83 17.91 -13.82
N VAL A 484 15.52 18.95 -13.05
CA VAL A 484 15.06 18.85 -11.68
C VAL A 484 13.83 19.73 -11.50
N TYR A 485 12.83 19.18 -10.83
CA TYR A 485 11.57 19.82 -10.50
C TYR A 485 11.53 20.15 -9.01
N ALA A 486 10.93 21.28 -8.67
CA ALA A 486 10.54 21.63 -7.31
C ALA A 486 9.05 21.98 -7.27
N LEU A 487 8.32 21.41 -6.33
CA LEU A 487 6.94 21.77 -6.01
C LEU A 487 6.90 22.37 -4.61
N ALA A 488 6.46 23.62 -4.48
CA ALA A 488 6.26 24.25 -3.18
C ALA A 488 5.05 23.64 -2.46
N ASN A 489 5.13 23.57 -1.14
CA ASN A 489 4.02 23.09 -0.32
C ASN A 489 2.76 23.96 -0.45
N ASP A 490 2.94 25.24 -0.76
CA ASP A 490 1.85 26.13 -1.18
C ASP A 490 1.82 26.19 -2.71
N PRO A 491 0.79 25.62 -3.37
CA PRO A 491 0.66 25.62 -4.83
C PRO A 491 0.45 27.02 -5.42
N MET A 492 0.18 28.03 -4.58
CA MET A 492 0.08 29.43 -4.99
C MET A 492 1.35 30.25 -4.69
N PHE A 493 2.41 29.62 -4.16
CA PHE A 493 3.65 30.32 -3.84
C PHE A 493 4.29 30.92 -5.08
N VAL A 494 4.52 32.22 -5.06
CA VAL A 494 5.15 32.95 -6.17
C VAL A 494 6.64 33.10 -5.89
N PHE A 495 7.46 32.49 -6.75
CA PHE A 495 8.91 32.62 -6.68
C PHE A 495 9.37 34.02 -7.08
N ASN A 496 10.36 34.55 -6.36
CA ASN A 496 10.83 35.93 -6.51
C ASN A 496 12.25 36.00 -7.09
N ASP A 497 12.74 37.21 -7.33
CA ASP A 497 14.08 37.53 -7.85
C ASP A 497 15.25 37.06 -6.96
N LYS A 498 14.97 36.71 -5.69
CA LYS A 498 15.95 36.14 -4.75
C LYS A 498 15.99 34.62 -4.77
N SER A 499 15.03 34.00 -5.45
CA SER A 499 14.94 32.54 -5.55
C SER A 499 16.09 32.02 -6.40
N SER A 500 16.84 31.06 -5.87
CA SER A 500 17.96 30.45 -6.60
C SER A 500 18.05 28.97 -6.34
N VAL A 501 18.68 28.26 -7.28
CA VAL A 501 18.89 26.83 -7.21
C VAL A 501 20.36 26.56 -7.52
N GLU A 502 20.98 25.74 -6.69
CA GLU A 502 22.40 25.42 -6.80
C GLU A 502 22.60 23.92 -6.95
N LEU A 503 23.48 23.54 -7.87
CA LEU A 503 23.93 22.17 -8.04
C LEU A 503 25.30 22.02 -7.37
N ARG A 504 25.43 21.04 -6.47
CA ARG A 504 26.65 20.79 -5.70
C ARG A 504 27.05 19.33 -5.73
N ASN A 505 28.34 19.09 -5.54
CA ASN A 505 28.94 17.80 -5.17
C ASN A 505 29.72 18.04 -3.84
N ASP A 506 30.02 16.99 -3.08
CA ASP A 506 30.78 16.92 -1.82
C ASP A 506 32.01 17.85 -1.72
N GLN A 507 32.59 18.28 -2.85
CA GLN A 507 33.81 19.08 -2.92
C GLN A 507 33.66 20.48 -3.56
N ILE A 508 32.69 20.69 -4.48
CA ILE A 508 32.63 21.88 -5.35
C ILE A 508 31.18 22.29 -5.72
N ARG A 509 30.95 23.59 -5.92
CA ARG A 509 29.73 24.16 -6.52
C ARG A 509 29.81 24.06 -8.05
N LEU A 510 28.89 23.31 -8.66
CA LEU A 510 28.91 22.97 -10.09
C LEU A 510 28.12 23.95 -10.96
N GLY A 511 27.17 24.67 -10.36
CA GLY A 511 26.39 25.68 -11.06
C GLY A 511 25.37 26.36 -10.14
N GLN A 512 25.01 27.60 -10.47
CA GLN A 512 23.90 28.33 -9.85
C GLN A 512 22.98 28.84 -10.95
N CYS A 513 21.68 28.62 -10.80
CA CYS A 513 20.67 29.37 -11.55
C CYS A 513 20.03 30.39 -10.60
N LEU A 514 19.98 31.65 -11.01
CA LEU A 514 19.23 32.70 -10.35
C LEU A 514 17.86 32.83 -11.04
N CYS A 515 16.78 33.01 -10.28
CA CYS A 515 15.50 33.50 -10.82
C CYS A 515 15.71 34.95 -11.26
N ILE A 516 16.25 35.15 -12.46
CA ILE A 516 16.29 36.47 -13.06
C ILE A 516 14.90 36.73 -13.62
N LEU A 517 14.03 37.36 -12.82
CA LEU A 517 12.86 38.07 -13.33
C LEU A 517 13.34 39.32 -14.08
N GLU A 518 13.92 39.13 -15.26
CA GLU A 518 14.23 40.21 -16.20
C GLU A 518 12.93 40.73 -16.81
N ALA A 519 12.14 41.45 -16.00
CA ALA A 519 11.05 42.31 -16.44
C ALA A 519 10.65 43.39 -15.41
N ILE A 520 11.20 43.42 -14.19
CA ILE A 520 10.73 44.36 -13.14
C ILE A 520 11.76 45.47 -12.79
N SER A 521 13.06 45.29 -13.08
CA SER A 521 14.06 46.28 -12.65
C SER A 521 14.27 47.49 -13.58
N MET A 522 13.54 47.60 -14.71
CA MET A 522 13.53 48.82 -15.53
C MET A 522 12.38 49.79 -15.23
N ILE A 523 11.43 49.42 -14.36
CA ILE A 523 10.22 50.21 -14.10
C ILE A 523 10.28 51.01 -12.78
N PHE A 524 11.20 50.68 -11.86
CA PHE A 524 11.33 51.40 -10.57
C PHE A 524 12.75 51.94 -10.33
N GLY A 525 13.24 52.77 -11.24
CA GLY A 525 14.38 53.66 -11.02
C GLY A 525 13.91 55.04 -10.55
N ASN A 526 14.15 55.34 -9.27
CA ASN A 526 14.02 56.64 -8.57
C ASN A 526 13.57 57.87 -9.38
N SER A 527 12.45 58.45 -8.94
CA SER A 527 12.02 59.80 -9.28
C SER A 527 12.97 60.86 -8.74
N SER A 528 13.62 61.66 -9.59
CA SER A 528 13.80 63.10 -9.35
C SER A 528 14.05 63.90 -10.64
N ASN A 529 13.08 64.76 -10.97
CA ASN A 529 13.18 66.01 -11.73
C ASN A 529 13.59 66.06 -13.23
N ALA A 530 12.70 66.75 -13.97
CA ALA A 530 12.92 67.64 -15.13
C ALA A 530 12.72 67.11 -16.57
N CYS A 531 11.52 67.39 -17.10
CA CYS A 531 11.25 68.25 -18.28
C CYS A 531 12.01 68.00 -19.62
N LEU A 532 11.29 67.57 -20.67
CA LEU A 532 11.08 68.28 -21.98
C LEU A 532 10.82 67.32 -23.19
N ILE A 533 9.55 67.25 -23.61
CA ILE A 533 8.99 67.54 -24.96
C ILE A 533 9.44 66.74 -26.22
N LYS A 534 8.40 66.07 -26.84
CA LYS A 534 8.09 65.80 -28.28
C LYS A 534 8.90 64.70 -29.01
N THR A 535 8.33 63.75 -29.78
CA THR A 535 7.18 63.74 -30.73
C THR A 535 6.68 62.30 -31.05
N GLY A 536 5.36 62.14 -31.33
CA GLY A 536 4.85 61.24 -32.39
C GLY A 536 4.27 59.85 -32.00
N PRO A 537 3.02 59.48 -32.38
CA PRO A 537 2.29 58.34 -31.82
C PRO A 537 2.24 57.08 -32.71
N VAL A 538 1.61 56.03 -32.16
CA VAL A 538 1.30 54.67 -32.69
C VAL A 538 2.28 53.56 -32.26
N ALA A 539 2.40 53.35 -30.94
CA ALA A 539 2.97 52.12 -30.37
C ALA A 539 2.29 51.67 -29.05
N GLU A 540 1.15 52.25 -28.67
CA GLU A 540 0.49 51.97 -27.37
C GLU A 540 -0.64 50.92 -27.44
N LEU A 541 -0.81 50.21 -28.55
CA LEU A 541 -1.82 49.14 -28.67
C LEU A 541 -1.22 47.73 -28.75
N VAL A 542 0.10 47.58 -28.88
CA VAL A 542 0.75 46.26 -29.01
C VAL A 542 1.22 45.73 -27.65
N GLU A 543 1.64 46.57 -26.71
CA GLU A 543 2.02 46.11 -25.35
C GLU A 543 0.82 45.76 -24.46
N PHE A 544 -0.37 46.29 -24.76
CA PHE A 544 -1.59 45.92 -24.04
C PHE A 544 -2.15 44.55 -24.49
N LEU A 545 -1.80 44.08 -25.70
CA LEU A 545 -2.17 42.76 -26.23
C LEU A 545 -1.19 41.65 -25.79
N SER A 546 0.10 41.97 -25.63
CA SER A 546 1.10 41.04 -25.08
C SER A 546 0.83 40.68 -23.61
N LEU A 547 0.24 41.62 -22.85
CA LEU A 547 -0.19 41.39 -21.46
C LEU A 547 -1.40 40.46 -21.36
N ILE A 548 -2.27 40.44 -22.39
CA ILE A 548 -3.42 39.53 -22.48
C ILE A 548 -2.95 38.11 -22.83
N ILE A 549 -1.89 37.94 -23.62
CA ILE A 549 -1.36 36.63 -24.04
C ILE A 549 -0.54 35.95 -22.94
N ALA A 550 0.23 36.71 -22.12
CA ALA A 550 0.88 36.16 -20.92
C ALA A 550 -0.13 35.75 -19.84
N TYR A 551 -1.25 36.49 -19.71
CA TYR A 551 -2.41 36.05 -18.94
C TYR A 551 -3.09 34.82 -19.55
N SER A 552 -2.94 34.57 -20.87
CA SER A 552 -3.67 33.52 -21.58
C SER A 552 -3.09 32.12 -21.46
N PHE A 553 -1.83 31.87 -21.08
CA PHE A 553 -1.36 30.47 -20.86
C PHE A 553 -1.68 29.99 -19.44
N GLY A 554 -1.47 30.86 -18.43
CA GLY A 554 -1.93 30.63 -17.06
C GLY A 554 -3.45 30.55 -16.97
N LEU A 555 -4.19 31.38 -17.71
CA LEU A 555 -5.64 31.19 -17.88
C LEU A 555 -6.02 30.11 -18.89
N PHE A 556 -5.21 29.55 -19.80
CA PHE A 556 -5.72 28.51 -20.72
C PHE A 556 -5.53 27.10 -20.16
N VAL A 557 -4.39 26.84 -19.51
CA VAL A 557 -4.18 25.61 -18.73
C VAL A 557 -5.07 25.64 -17.49
N ALA A 558 -5.17 26.77 -16.77
CA ALA A 558 -6.16 26.89 -15.71
C ALA A 558 -7.58 26.85 -16.28
N ARG A 559 -8.01 27.67 -17.26
CA ARG A 559 -9.43 27.69 -17.71
C ARG A 559 -9.91 26.38 -18.34
N ARG A 560 -9.07 25.55 -18.97
CA ARG A 560 -9.51 24.20 -19.40
C ARG A 560 -9.46 23.15 -18.30
N TYR A 561 -8.59 23.29 -17.30
CA TYR A 561 -8.66 22.50 -16.05
C TYR A 561 -9.85 22.96 -15.17
N TYR A 562 -10.23 24.23 -15.25
CA TYR A 562 -11.33 24.88 -14.53
C TYR A 562 -12.69 24.65 -15.21
N GLU A 563 -12.74 24.40 -16.51
CA GLU A 563 -13.97 24.02 -17.22
C GLU A 563 -14.41 22.57 -16.94
N THR A 564 -13.58 21.75 -16.29
CA THR A 564 -13.94 20.39 -15.83
C THR A 564 -14.06 20.24 -14.31
N GLY A 565 -13.96 21.34 -13.56
CA GLY A 565 -14.42 21.43 -12.18
C GLY A 565 -13.35 21.27 -11.10
N LEU A 566 -12.81 22.39 -10.61
CA LEU A 566 -12.39 22.58 -9.21
C LEU A 566 -12.20 24.09 -8.91
N ARG A 567 -12.66 24.50 -7.72
CA ARG A 567 -12.86 25.89 -7.26
C ARG A 567 -11.57 26.63 -6.92
N ILE A 568 -11.57 27.94 -7.21
CA ILE A 568 -10.65 28.98 -6.71
C ILE A 568 -10.78 29.05 -5.18
N VAL A 569 -9.69 29.24 -4.41
CA VAL A 569 -9.82 29.67 -3.00
C VAL A 569 -10.59 31.01 -3.01
N GLY A 570 -11.83 30.98 -2.50
CA GLY A 570 -12.71 32.14 -2.51
C GLY A 570 -14.08 31.91 -1.88
N ASP A 571 -14.58 30.67 -1.82
CA ASP A 571 -15.84 30.34 -1.16
C ASP A 571 -15.67 29.20 -0.12
N PRO A 572 -16.27 29.32 1.07
CA PRO A 572 -16.27 28.24 2.07
C PRO A 572 -16.97 26.99 1.53
N ILE A 573 -16.59 25.81 2.05
CA ILE A 573 -17.31 24.56 1.78
C ILE A 573 -18.71 24.69 2.37
N VAL A 574 -19.73 24.74 1.51
CA VAL A 574 -21.12 24.84 1.96
C VAL A 574 -21.62 23.46 2.34
N ILE A 575 -22.11 23.32 3.57
CA ILE A 575 -22.85 22.14 4.05
C ILE A 575 -24.34 22.48 4.00
N GLU A 576 -25.06 21.75 3.16
CA GLU A 576 -26.52 21.81 3.03
C GLU A 576 -27.16 20.60 3.71
N VAL A 577 -28.04 20.85 4.67
CA VAL A 577 -28.76 19.80 5.39
C VAL A 577 -30.23 19.80 4.97
N THR A 578 -30.71 18.66 4.50
CA THR A 578 -32.13 18.46 4.17
C THR A 578 -32.85 17.85 5.37
N TRP A 579 -33.23 18.69 6.34
CA TRP A 579 -33.81 18.28 7.63
C TRP A 579 -35.09 17.44 7.52
N SER A 580 -35.79 17.49 6.39
CA SER A 580 -37.03 16.74 6.13
C SER A 580 -36.79 15.36 5.51
N GLN A 581 -35.57 15.07 5.05
CA GLN A 581 -35.25 13.83 4.35
C GLN A 581 -34.37 12.93 5.22
N ASN A 582 -34.95 11.81 5.66
CA ASN A 582 -34.24 10.79 6.43
C ASN A 582 -33.20 10.07 5.55
N ASP A 583 -32.08 9.70 6.16
CA ASP A 583 -31.04 8.85 5.58
C ASP A 583 -31.09 7.44 6.22
N PHE A 584 -30.61 7.29 7.45
CA PHE A 584 -30.65 6.04 8.22
C PHE A 584 -30.93 6.30 9.71
N LEU A 585 -31.53 5.32 10.38
CA LEU A 585 -31.71 5.40 11.83
C LEU A 585 -30.37 5.08 12.50
N LEU A 586 -29.86 6.01 13.31
CA LEU A 586 -28.64 5.75 14.07
C LEU A 586 -28.94 4.66 15.09
N HIS A 587 -28.17 3.58 15.08
CA HIS A 587 -28.23 2.53 16.11
C HIS A 587 -26.83 2.06 16.55
N THR A 588 -25.78 2.66 15.98
CA THR A 588 -24.39 2.28 16.19
C THR A 588 -23.81 2.92 17.43
N ILE A 589 -23.39 2.09 18.37
CA ILE A 589 -22.91 2.50 19.69
C ILE A 589 -21.40 2.72 19.68
N PRO A 590 -20.90 3.94 19.96
CA PRO A 590 -19.49 4.14 20.26
C PRO A 590 -19.12 3.37 21.53
N SER A 591 -18.04 2.62 21.46
CA SER A 591 -17.51 1.76 22.51
C SER A 591 -15.99 1.87 22.54
N LEU A 592 -15.35 1.14 23.44
CA LEU A 592 -13.91 1.03 23.54
C LEU A 592 -13.52 -0.28 24.21
N GLN A 593 -12.22 -0.57 24.12
CA GLN A 593 -11.62 -1.65 24.86
C GLN A 593 -10.54 -1.22 25.85
N ILE A 594 -10.43 -1.99 26.93
CA ILE A 594 -9.31 -1.96 27.87
C ILE A 594 -8.60 -3.31 27.83
N VAL A 595 -7.31 -3.28 27.53
CA VAL A 595 -6.47 -4.47 27.46
C VAL A 595 -5.64 -4.62 28.74
N THR A 596 -5.47 -5.84 29.21
CA THR A 596 -4.59 -6.12 30.34
C THR A 596 -3.14 -5.82 29.98
N ASN A 597 -2.57 -4.85 30.66
CA ASN A 597 -1.13 -4.57 30.64
C ASN A 597 -0.68 -4.12 32.04
N PRO A 598 0.63 -3.94 32.27
CA PRO A 598 1.16 -3.51 33.56
C PRO A 598 0.61 -2.18 34.07
N LEU A 599 0.33 -1.20 33.20
CA LEU A 599 -0.26 0.09 33.61
C LEU A 599 -1.72 -0.05 34.07
N VAL A 600 -2.46 -1.02 33.53
CA VAL A 600 -3.85 -1.31 33.93
C VAL A 600 -3.92 -2.23 35.15
N SER A 601 -3.04 -3.24 35.21
CA SER A 601 -3.20 -4.40 36.09
C SER A 601 -2.39 -4.36 37.37
N THR A 602 -1.27 -3.64 37.39
CA THR A 602 -0.41 -3.62 38.57
C THR A 602 -0.78 -2.50 39.54
N GLN A 603 -0.76 -2.81 40.85
CA GLN A 603 -0.99 -1.81 41.90
C GLN A 603 0.10 -0.72 41.94
N SER A 604 1.28 -1.00 41.38
CA SER A 604 2.39 -0.05 41.23
C SER A 604 2.19 0.98 40.11
N SER A 605 1.18 0.80 39.25
CA SER A 605 0.95 1.73 38.15
C SER A 605 0.59 3.13 38.67
N PRO A 606 1.28 4.18 38.19
CA PRO A 606 1.07 5.55 38.67
C PRO A 606 -0.26 6.15 38.21
N ILE A 607 -0.86 5.61 37.15
CA ILE A 607 -2.06 6.14 36.51
C ILE A 607 -3.29 5.23 36.64
N ARG A 608 -3.19 4.10 37.37
CA ARG A 608 -4.26 3.10 37.49
C ARG A 608 -5.60 3.72 37.92
N LYS A 609 -5.57 4.60 38.92
CA LYS A 609 -6.79 5.26 39.39
C LYS A 609 -7.41 6.12 38.29
N GLN A 610 -6.60 6.92 37.59
CA GLN A 610 -7.04 7.78 36.51
C GLN A 610 -7.61 6.97 35.34
N ILE A 611 -7.04 5.81 35.01
CA ILE A 611 -7.56 4.93 33.96
C ILE A 611 -9.02 4.55 34.24
N PHE A 612 -9.31 4.05 35.44
CA PHE A 612 -10.66 3.63 35.79
C PHE A 612 -11.62 4.79 36.10
N ASP A 613 -11.11 5.92 36.62
CA ASP A 613 -11.90 7.15 36.76
C ASP A 613 -12.34 7.69 35.39
N ASN A 614 -11.43 7.74 34.41
CA ASN A 614 -11.76 8.15 33.04
C ASN A 614 -12.69 7.15 32.36
N LEU A 615 -12.50 5.85 32.56
CA LEU A 615 -13.41 4.83 32.03
C LEU A 615 -14.85 5.04 32.53
N ALA A 616 -15.02 5.29 33.82
CA ALA A 616 -16.32 5.59 34.41
C ALA A 616 -16.89 6.93 33.90
N GLN A 617 -16.05 7.96 33.69
CA GLN A 617 -16.49 9.26 33.17
C GLN A 617 -16.85 9.25 31.68
N LEU A 618 -16.27 8.33 30.90
CA LEU A 618 -16.57 8.16 29.50
C LEU A 618 -18.00 7.68 29.29
N ASN A 619 -18.54 6.91 30.25
CA ASN A 619 -19.95 6.49 30.30
C ASN A 619 -20.42 5.78 29.02
N ALA A 620 -19.54 4.97 28.42
CA ALA A 620 -19.85 4.18 27.25
C ALA A 620 -20.79 3.01 27.60
N GLU A 621 -21.82 2.79 26.77
CA GLU A 621 -22.84 1.75 27.03
C GLU A 621 -22.28 0.33 26.92
N TYR A 622 -21.42 0.08 25.92
CA TYR A 622 -20.65 -1.15 25.81
C TYR A 622 -19.19 -0.85 26.13
N VAL A 623 -18.59 -1.67 26.99
CA VAL A 623 -17.14 -1.64 27.23
C VAL A 623 -16.58 -3.05 27.20
N ARG A 624 -15.46 -3.22 26.50
CA ARG A 624 -14.77 -4.48 26.33
C ARG A 624 -13.56 -4.60 27.25
N TYR A 625 -13.41 -5.73 27.93
CA TYR A 625 -12.23 -6.10 28.69
C TYR A 625 -11.50 -7.23 27.99
N ALA A 626 -10.22 -7.05 27.67
CA ALA A 626 -9.40 -8.01 26.93
C ALA A 626 -8.20 -8.47 27.76
N ALA A 627 -8.17 -9.76 28.14
CA ALA A 627 -7.03 -10.38 28.81
C ALA A 627 -6.03 -10.95 27.78
N TRP A 628 -5.03 -10.15 27.41
CA TRP A 628 -4.20 -10.35 26.20
C TRP A 628 -2.85 -11.04 26.43
N PHE A 629 -2.40 -11.79 25.43
CA PHE A 629 -1.35 -12.82 25.55
C PHE A 629 0.05 -12.33 25.91
N PRO A 630 0.52 -11.11 25.55
CA PRO A 630 1.91 -10.72 25.80
C PRO A 630 2.23 -10.62 27.29
N TYR A 631 1.21 -10.61 28.17
CA TYR A 631 1.39 -10.64 29.62
C TYR A 631 0.69 -11.87 30.22
N PRO A 632 1.23 -13.08 30.03
CA PRO A 632 0.51 -14.31 30.34
C PRO A 632 0.17 -14.45 31.82
N LYS A 633 1.02 -13.93 32.72
CA LYS A 633 0.74 -13.87 34.16
C LYS A 633 -0.40 -12.94 34.53
N LEU A 634 -0.67 -11.90 33.72
CA LEU A 634 -1.80 -10.98 33.93
C LEU A 634 -3.09 -11.50 33.28
N ALA A 635 -2.97 -12.37 32.26
CA ALA A 635 -4.10 -12.81 31.45
C ALA A 635 -4.63 -14.23 31.77
N VAL A 636 -3.78 -15.14 32.27
CA VAL A 636 -4.11 -16.57 32.43
C VAL A 636 -4.14 -16.98 33.89
N ALA A 637 -5.28 -17.53 34.32
CA ALA A 637 -5.49 -17.94 35.71
C ALA A 637 -4.87 -19.31 36.05
N GLU A 638 -4.63 -20.19 35.07
CA GLU A 638 -4.01 -21.49 35.27
C GLU A 638 -2.87 -21.69 34.26
N LEU A 639 -1.68 -21.17 34.57
CA LEU A 639 -0.52 -21.25 33.68
C LEU A 639 0.10 -22.65 33.62
N ASN A 640 0.00 -23.45 34.68
CA ASN A 640 0.56 -24.79 34.71
C ASN A 640 -0.56 -25.82 34.59
N PRO A 641 -0.34 -26.94 33.88
CA PRO A 641 -1.36 -27.97 33.75
C PRO A 641 -1.71 -28.57 35.12
N PRO A 642 -2.97 -28.97 35.32
CA PRO A 642 -3.39 -29.83 36.43
C PRO A 642 -2.41 -30.99 36.67
N SER A 643 -2.14 -31.34 37.94
CA SER A 643 -1.08 -32.29 38.31
C SER A 643 -1.19 -33.69 37.69
N GLY A 644 -0.25 -34.06 36.81
CA GLY A 644 -0.12 -35.41 36.27
C GLY A 644 0.35 -35.41 34.82
N LEU A 645 1.55 -34.87 34.56
CA LEU A 645 2.13 -34.82 33.22
C LEU A 645 2.24 -36.24 32.66
N LEU A 646 1.38 -36.52 31.69
CA LEU A 646 1.49 -37.67 30.81
C LEU A 646 2.59 -37.33 29.80
N GLN A 647 3.72 -38.02 29.86
CA GLN A 647 4.79 -37.83 28.90
C GLN A 647 4.93 -39.07 28.04
N CYS A 648 5.11 -38.85 26.75
CA CYS A 648 5.31 -39.92 25.80
C CYS A 648 6.58 -39.75 25.01
N GLY A 649 7.07 -40.85 24.47
CA GLY A 649 8.12 -40.82 23.48
C GLY A 649 7.96 -41.91 22.44
N ASN A 650 8.37 -41.59 21.22
CA ASN A 650 8.25 -42.45 20.05
C ASN A 650 9.53 -42.32 19.24
N VAL A 651 10.31 -43.39 19.19
CA VAL A 651 11.59 -43.40 18.48
C VAL A 651 11.74 -44.66 17.63
N GLY A 652 12.36 -44.52 16.46
CA GLY A 652 12.70 -45.65 15.61
C GLY A 652 13.80 -46.54 16.20
N GLU A 653 13.97 -47.73 15.66
CA GLU A 653 15.07 -48.64 15.99
C GLU A 653 16.44 -47.93 15.85
N SER A 654 17.31 -48.15 16.84
CA SER A 654 18.63 -47.51 17.03
C SER A 654 18.63 -46.10 17.64
N TYR A 655 17.47 -45.51 17.92
CA TYR A 655 17.37 -44.20 18.62
C TYR A 655 16.99 -44.37 20.10
N SER A 656 17.29 -43.36 20.92
CA SER A 656 16.96 -43.35 22.35
C SER A 656 15.79 -42.41 22.63
N VAL A 657 14.78 -42.91 23.35
CA VAL A 657 13.72 -42.08 23.90
C VAL A 657 14.22 -41.41 25.18
N LYS A 658 14.05 -40.10 25.29
CA LYS A 658 14.32 -39.34 26.52
C LYS A 658 13.00 -38.91 27.14
N LEU A 659 12.83 -39.18 28.43
CA LEU A 659 11.64 -38.84 29.21
C LEU A 659 12.09 -38.05 30.44
N SER A 660 11.39 -36.99 30.78
CA SER A 660 11.66 -36.10 31.93
C SER A 660 10.37 -35.57 32.55
N CYS A 661 10.26 -35.74 33.86
CA CYS A 661 9.25 -35.15 34.74
C CYS A 661 9.73 -33.85 35.42
N GLU A 662 10.87 -33.30 34.99
CA GLU A 662 11.56 -32.19 35.65
C GLU A 662 10.70 -30.91 35.68
N GLN A 663 9.92 -30.66 34.63
CA GLN A 663 9.05 -29.49 34.53
C GLN A 663 7.85 -29.50 35.47
N GLY A 664 7.47 -30.68 35.98
CA GLY A 664 6.43 -30.83 37.01
C GLY A 664 6.98 -30.93 38.44
N GLY A 665 8.31 -30.81 38.64
CA GLY A 665 8.96 -31.00 39.94
C GLY A 665 8.83 -32.43 40.51
N GLY A 666 8.47 -33.39 39.66
CA GLY A 666 8.07 -34.75 40.01
C GLY A 666 9.09 -35.84 39.67
N VAL A 667 8.71 -37.09 39.93
CA VAL A 667 9.42 -38.29 39.43
C VAL A 667 8.48 -39.15 38.61
N ILE A 668 9.01 -39.98 37.73
CA ILE A 668 8.22 -40.94 36.94
C ILE A 668 7.58 -41.94 37.93
N SER A 669 6.26 -41.94 38.05
CA SER A 669 5.51 -42.78 38.98
C SER A 669 5.05 -44.10 38.36
N SER A 670 4.64 -44.07 37.10
CA SER A 670 4.24 -45.26 36.35
C SER A 670 4.70 -45.19 34.89
N VAL A 671 4.77 -46.36 34.27
CA VAL A 671 4.83 -46.52 32.82
C VAL A 671 3.51 -47.15 32.41
N ASP A 672 2.64 -46.35 31.81
CA ASP A 672 1.27 -46.77 31.47
C ASP A 672 1.26 -47.60 30.17
N PHE A 673 2.23 -47.35 29.29
CA PHE A 673 2.40 -48.08 28.05
C PHE A 673 3.88 -48.13 27.66
N ALA A 674 4.35 -49.30 27.21
CA ALA A 674 5.60 -49.37 26.46
C ALA A 674 5.54 -50.52 25.46
N SER A 675 5.93 -50.25 24.22
CA SER A 675 5.97 -51.27 23.17
C SER A 675 7.12 -51.03 22.21
N TYR A 676 8.07 -51.96 22.20
CA TYR A 676 9.07 -52.10 21.16
C TYR A 676 8.58 -53.08 20.09
N GLY A 677 8.32 -52.59 18.87
CA GLY A 677 7.72 -53.38 17.80
C GLY A 677 7.03 -52.51 16.76
N THR A 678 5.78 -52.84 16.45
CA THR A 678 4.94 -52.17 15.42
C THR A 678 3.79 -51.37 16.03
N ALA A 679 3.95 -50.89 17.26
CA ALA A 679 2.93 -50.09 17.94
C ALA A 679 2.62 -48.76 17.22
N SER A 680 1.40 -48.29 17.42
CA SER A 680 0.86 -47.08 16.79
C SER A 680 -0.08 -46.33 17.75
N GLY A 681 -0.48 -45.11 17.39
CA GLY A 681 -1.33 -44.25 18.23
C GLY A 681 -0.57 -43.09 18.86
N ALA A 682 -1.32 -42.10 19.34
CA ALA A 682 -0.81 -40.91 20.00
C ALA A 682 -0.72 -41.11 21.53
N CYS A 683 -0.04 -40.19 22.22
CA CYS A 683 0.04 -40.18 23.69
C CYS A 683 -1.36 -40.22 24.31
N GLY A 684 -1.60 -41.12 25.27
CA GLY A 684 -2.93 -41.35 25.87
C GLY A 684 -3.83 -42.33 25.10
N GLN A 685 -3.50 -42.68 23.85
CA GLN A 685 -4.25 -43.62 23.01
C GLN A 685 -3.36 -44.65 22.29
N MET A 686 -2.20 -44.97 22.87
CA MET A 686 -1.25 -45.91 22.28
C MET A 686 -1.83 -47.33 22.23
N LYS A 687 -1.61 -48.00 21.09
CA LYS A 687 -2.05 -49.37 20.84
C LYS A 687 -0.86 -50.25 20.52
N GLN A 688 -0.82 -51.40 21.17
CA GLN A 688 0.16 -52.43 20.85
C GLN A 688 -0.07 -52.95 19.42
N GLY A 689 1.00 -53.04 18.65
CA GLY A 689 0.98 -53.61 17.30
C GLY A 689 1.01 -55.14 17.30
N THR A 690 0.88 -55.75 16.11
CA THR A 690 0.93 -57.21 15.93
C THR A 690 2.31 -57.80 16.24
N CYS A 691 3.37 -57.02 16.06
CA CYS A 691 4.70 -57.30 16.59
C CYS A 691 4.98 -56.42 17.82
N HIS A 692 5.34 -57.06 18.94
CA HIS A 692 5.67 -56.42 20.22
C HIS A 692 6.60 -57.31 21.05
N ALA A 693 7.68 -56.75 21.61
CA ALA A 693 8.51 -57.45 22.58
C ALA A 693 7.82 -57.49 23.94
N ALA A 694 7.52 -58.69 24.45
CA ALA A 694 6.81 -58.88 25.72
C ALA A 694 7.50 -58.23 26.94
N THR A 695 8.81 -57.97 26.86
CA THR A 695 9.61 -57.32 27.91
C THR A 695 9.58 -55.79 27.86
N SER A 696 8.93 -55.18 26.86
CA SER A 696 8.97 -53.72 26.62
C SER A 696 8.60 -52.91 27.85
N LEU A 697 7.54 -53.30 28.55
CA LEU A 697 7.08 -52.62 29.75
C LEU A 697 8.09 -52.75 30.90
N GLU A 698 8.58 -53.96 31.17
CA GLU A 698 9.54 -54.21 32.24
C GLU A 698 10.86 -53.45 32.04
N VAL A 699 11.40 -53.44 30.82
CA VAL A 699 12.65 -52.75 30.50
C VAL A 699 12.53 -51.24 30.74
N VAL A 700 11.42 -50.64 30.31
CA VAL A 700 11.19 -49.20 30.47
C VAL A 700 10.88 -48.86 31.93
N GLN A 701 10.06 -49.66 32.62
CA GLN A 701 9.77 -49.48 34.05
C GLN A 701 11.04 -49.48 34.89
N LYS A 702 11.93 -50.44 34.66
CA LYS A 702 13.21 -50.56 35.36
C LYS A 702 14.13 -49.36 35.12
N ALA A 703 14.10 -48.79 33.92
CA ALA A 703 14.93 -47.65 33.57
C ALA A 703 14.38 -46.31 34.07
N CYS A 704 13.06 -46.19 34.19
CA CYS A 704 12.40 -44.90 34.34
C CYS A 704 11.73 -44.65 35.69
N ILE A 705 11.10 -45.65 36.31
CA ILE A 705 10.33 -45.44 37.56
C ILE A 705 11.24 -44.89 38.67
N GLY A 706 10.78 -43.84 39.35
CA GLY A 706 11.48 -43.17 40.46
C GLY A 706 12.56 -42.17 40.03
N GLN A 707 12.84 -42.04 38.72
CA GLN A 707 13.78 -41.06 38.20
C GLN A 707 13.09 -39.75 37.84
N LYS A 708 13.82 -38.64 37.88
CA LYS A 708 13.35 -37.35 37.34
C LYS A 708 13.42 -37.32 35.80
N GLU A 709 14.43 -37.98 35.25
CA GLU A 709 14.64 -38.18 33.83
C GLU A 709 15.16 -39.60 33.57
N CYS A 710 14.84 -40.17 32.41
CA CYS A 710 15.38 -41.45 31.96
C CYS A 710 15.58 -41.47 30.44
N SER A 711 16.49 -42.33 29.98
CA SER A 711 16.78 -42.54 28.56
C SER A 711 16.81 -44.02 28.25
N VAL A 712 16.07 -44.45 27.23
CA VAL A 712 15.97 -45.87 26.83
C VAL A 712 16.22 -46.02 25.34
N THR A 713 17.23 -46.83 24.97
CA THR A 713 17.61 -47.06 23.56
C THR A 713 16.78 -48.18 22.93
N ALA A 714 16.07 -47.87 21.84
CA ALA A 714 15.26 -48.81 21.07
C ALA A 714 16.14 -49.76 20.24
N SER A 715 16.64 -50.85 20.83
CA SER A 715 17.55 -51.78 20.16
C SER A 715 17.23 -53.25 20.42
N PRO A 716 17.64 -54.17 19.52
CA PRO A 716 17.54 -55.61 19.75
C PRO A 716 18.30 -56.07 21.00
N THR A 717 19.35 -55.36 21.41
CA THR A 717 20.09 -55.64 22.64
C THR A 717 19.26 -55.35 23.88
N ALA A 718 18.43 -54.29 23.85
CA ALA A 718 17.61 -53.88 24.98
C ALA A 718 16.29 -54.67 25.09
N PHE A 719 15.68 -55.02 23.97
CA PHE A 719 14.31 -55.58 23.93
C PHE A 719 14.19 -56.95 23.24
N GLY A 720 15.28 -57.48 22.68
CA GLY A 720 15.24 -58.64 21.77
C GLY A 720 14.72 -58.28 20.38
N ASP A 721 14.60 -59.28 19.50
CA ASP A 721 14.02 -59.11 18.16
C ASP A 721 12.66 -59.82 18.06
N PRO A 722 11.55 -59.14 18.43
CA PRO A 722 10.22 -59.75 18.43
C PRO A 722 9.68 -60.08 17.03
N CYS A 723 10.25 -59.50 15.97
CA CYS A 723 9.87 -59.77 14.59
C CYS A 723 11.05 -59.50 13.65
N PHE A 724 11.77 -60.58 13.34
CA PHE A 724 12.93 -60.54 12.45
C PHE A 724 12.58 -59.94 11.07
N GLY A 725 13.41 -59.03 10.59
CA GLY A 725 13.24 -58.37 9.29
C GLY A 725 12.15 -57.29 9.22
N THR A 726 11.50 -56.95 10.34
CA THR A 726 10.52 -55.87 10.42
C THR A 726 11.13 -54.66 11.13
N HIS A 727 10.89 -53.45 10.61
CA HIS A 727 11.31 -52.20 11.25
C HIS A 727 10.53 -51.98 12.55
N LYS A 728 11.27 -51.89 13.66
CA LYS A 728 10.68 -51.71 14.99
C LYS A 728 10.80 -50.25 15.46
N ARG A 729 9.94 -49.87 16.39
CA ARG A 729 9.98 -48.58 17.09
C ARG A 729 9.64 -48.79 18.56
N LEU A 730 10.11 -47.92 19.42
CA LEU A 730 9.77 -47.89 20.84
C LEU A 730 8.78 -46.75 21.08
N LEU A 731 7.54 -47.10 21.44
CA LEU A 731 6.55 -46.17 21.99
C LEU A 731 6.52 -46.34 23.51
N VAL A 732 6.57 -45.24 24.25
CA VAL A 732 6.49 -45.21 25.71
C VAL A 732 5.51 -44.12 26.14
N GLN A 733 4.71 -44.42 27.15
CA GLN A 733 3.88 -43.49 27.90
C GLN A 733 4.19 -43.66 29.39
N ILE A 734 4.50 -42.55 30.05
CA ILE A 734 4.75 -42.49 31.47
C ILE A 734 3.82 -41.49 32.14
N GLN A 735 3.60 -41.71 33.43
CA GLN A 735 2.97 -40.74 34.30
C GLN A 735 4.02 -40.19 35.27
N CYS A 736 4.05 -38.88 35.40
CA CYS A 736 4.84 -38.20 36.41
C CYS A 736 4.01 -38.07 37.69
N ASN A 737 4.56 -38.44 38.85
CA ASN A 737 4.01 -38.04 40.14
C ASN A 737 4.46 -36.60 40.42
N PRO A 738 3.55 -35.63 40.53
CA PRO A 738 3.87 -34.39 41.20
C PRO A 738 3.97 -34.64 42.71
N PRO A 739 4.72 -33.80 43.44
CA PRO A 739 4.57 -33.75 44.89
C PRO A 739 3.16 -33.19 45.21
N GLN A 740 2.19 -34.09 45.44
CA GLN A 740 0.78 -33.86 45.84
C GLN A 740 -0.22 -33.40 44.75
N ASN A 741 -1.51 -33.74 44.98
CA ASN A 741 -2.75 -33.28 44.29
C ASN A 741 -2.87 -31.73 44.26
N ASN A 742 -1.97 -31.07 43.55
CA ASN A 742 -1.90 -29.61 43.49
C ASN A 742 -2.50 -29.09 42.18
N THR A 743 -3.47 -28.20 42.31
CA THR A 743 -4.06 -27.45 41.21
C THR A 743 -3.39 -26.09 41.13
N TYR A 744 -3.22 -25.52 39.93
CA TYR A 744 -2.37 -24.34 39.71
C TYR A 744 -3.15 -23.05 39.41
N TRP A 745 -4.45 -23.02 39.72
CA TRP A 745 -5.29 -21.83 39.66
C TRP A 745 -4.75 -20.71 40.57
N ASN A 746 -4.44 -19.57 39.96
CA ASN A 746 -3.93 -18.37 40.61
C ASN A 746 -4.55 -17.12 39.96
N PHE A 747 -5.48 -16.49 40.68
CA PHE A 747 -6.16 -15.29 40.23
C PHE A 747 -5.52 -13.98 40.74
N THR A 748 -4.37 -14.06 41.41
CA THR A 748 -3.73 -12.91 42.08
C THR A 748 -3.48 -11.72 41.15
N TYR A 749 -3.18 -12.00 39.89
CA TYR A 749 -2.81 -10.98 38.89
C TYR A 749 -3.98 -10.51 38.02
N LEU A 750 -4.93 -11.40 37.73
CA LEU A 750 -6.10 -11.11 36.88
C LEU A 750 -7.22 -10.40 37.67
N ASP A 751 -7.47 -10.80 38.92
CA ASP A 751 -8.56 -10.25 39.73
C ASP A 751 -8.52 -8.72 39.91
N PRO A 752 -7.36 -8.08 40.19
CA PRO A 752 -7.34 -6.65 40.50
C PRO A 752 -7.83 -5.75 39.36
N SER A 753 -7.34 -5.92 38.12
CA SER A 753 -7.81 -5.09 36.98
C SER A 753 -9.24 -5.42 36.62
N PHE A 754 -9.63 -6.69 36.65
CA PHE A 754 -10.99 -7.09 36.30
C PHE A 754 -12.02 -6.53 37.28
N LYS A 755 -11.73 -6.51 38.58
CA LYS A 755 -12.60 -5.88 39.59
C LYS A 755 -12.77 -4.39 39.38
N ASP A 756 -11.67 -3.68 39.15
CA ASP A 756 -11.71 -2.24 38.92
C ASP A 756 -12.47 -1.91 37.63
N PHE A 757 -12.30 -2.73 36.58
CA PHE A 757 -13.08 -2.66 35.36
C PHE A 757 -14.58 -2.82 35.62
N LEU A 758 -14.99 -3.88 36.35
CA LEU A 758 -16.39 -4.12 36.68
C LEU A 758 -16.97 -3.00 37.56
N ALA A 759 -16.18 -2.43 38.46
CA ALA A 759 -16.61 -1.29 39.27
C ALA A 759 -16.79 -0.01 38.44
N ALA A 760 -15.87 0.26 37.50
CA ALA A 760 -15.92 1.44 36.63
C ALA A 760 -17.04 1.38 35.59
N THR A 761 -17.48 0.17 35.23
CA THR A 761 -18.53 -0.09 34.22
C THR A 761 -19.85 -0.56 34.84
N ASN A 762 -20.03 -0.35 36.15
CA ASN A 762 -21.22 -0.79 36.87
C ASN A 762 -22.48 -0.09 36.34
N GLY A 763 -23.45 -0.87 35.87
CA GLY A 763 -24.69 -0.36 35.27
C GLY A 763 -24.67 -0.28 33.74
N HIS A 764 -23.56 -0.67 33.09
CA HIS A 764 -23.40 -0.71 31.64
C HIS A 764 -23.28 -2.14 31.11
N SER A 765 -23.57 -2.31 29.82
CA SER A 765 -23.38 -3.56 29.09
C SER A 765 -21.89 -3.87 28.94
N ARG A 766 -21.49 -5.13 29.17
CA ARG A 766 -20.06 -5.51 29.20
C ARG A 766 -19.77 -6.68 28.26
N ILE A 767 -18.65 -6.57 27.54
CA ILE A 767 -18.10 -7.64 26.70
C ILE A 767 -16.81 -8.14 27.34
N ILE A 768 -16.82 -9.36 27.89
CA ILE A 768 -15.65 -9.93 28.55
C ILE A 768 -14.93 -10.87 27.61
N MET A 769 -13.67 -10.56 27.31
CA MET A 769 -12.81 -11.36 26.44
C MET A 769 -11.60 -11.86 27.23
N PHE A 770 -11.69 -13.10 27.70
CA PHE A 770 -10.52 -13.82 28.22
C PHE A 770 -9.76 -14.46 27.04
N SER A 771 -9.15 -13.64 26.18
CA SER A 771 -8.64 -14.11 24.89
C SER A 771 -7.53 -15.14 25.04
N THR A 772 -6.61 -14.92 25.98
CA THR A 772 -5.41 -15.76 26.14
C THR A 772 -5.73 -17.16 26.66
N GLN A 773 -5.48 -18.17 25.83
CA GLN A 773 -5.63 -19.57 26.19
C GLN A 773 -4.38 -20.08 26.92
N PRO A 774 -4.51 -20.93 27.96
CA PRO A 774 -3.36 -21.61 28.54
C PRO A 774 -2.63 -22.49 27.51
N VAL A 775 -1.33 -22.25 27.30
CA VAL A 775 -0.50 -23.02 26.34
C VAL A 775 -0.42 -24.51 26.62
N TRP A 776 -0.65 -24.97 27.86
CA TRP A 776 -0.70 -26.40 28.17
C TRP A 776 -1.91 -27.12 27.56
N LEU A 777 -2.92 -26.38 27.09
CA LEU A 777 -4.02 -26.94 26.30
C LEU A 777 -3.59 -27.33 24.89
N PHE A 778 -2.42 -26.90 24.44
CA PHE A 778 -1.90 -27.12 23.09
C PHE A 778 -0.78 -28.16 23.05
N LYS A 779 -0.65 -28.85 21.91
CA LYS A 779 0.47 -29.73 21.62
C LYS A 779 1.71 -28.86 21.39
N LEU A 780 2.70 -29.04 22.24
CA LEU A 780 3.97 -28.31 22.19
C LEU A 780 5.13 -29.27 21.90
N ASP A 781 6.08 -28.84 21.07
CA ASP A 781 7.33 -29.56 20.83
C ASP A 781 8.25 -29.50 22.06
N THR A 782 8.29 -28.33 22.68
CA THR A 782 9.02 -28.07 23.92
C THR A 782 8.11 -27.33 24.90
N PRO A 783 8.15 -27.68 26.18
CA PRO A 783 7.27 -27.02 27.13
C PRO A 783 7.72 -25.58 27.39
N HIS A 784 6.74 -24.71 27.54
CA HIS A 784 6.93 -23.26 27.56
C HIS A 784 7.42 -22.78 28.94
N ILE A 785 8.32 -21.80 28.95
CA ILE A 785 8.90 -21.21 30.16
C ILE A 785 8.35 -19.79 30.32
N TYR A 786 7.60 -19.56 31.39
CA TYR A 786 7.00 -18.26 31.67
C TYR A 786 8.03 -17.27 32.26
N PRO A 787 7.94 -15.97 31.94
CA PRO A 787 8.74 -14.93 32.60
C PRO A 787 8.54 -14.94 34.12
N ASP A 788 9.57 -14.62 34.90
CA ASP A 788 9.49 -14.54 36.37
C ASP A 788 8.67 -13.32 36.82
N ASN A 789 8.83 -12.18 36.14
CA ASN A 789 8.09 -10.96 36.41
C ASN A 789 6.74 -10.96 35.67
N ALA A 790 5.65 -10.61 36.36
CA ALA A 790 4.32 -10.54 35.74
C ALA A 790 4.16 -9.38 34.74
N SER A 791 5.03 -8.36 34.82
CA SER A 791 5.04 -7.22 33.91
C SER A 791 5.98 -7.40 32.70
N GLU A 792 6.71 -8.50 32.64
CA GLU A 792 7.60 -8.80 31.52
C GLU A 792 6.79 -9.35 30.35
N VAL A 793 7.13 -8.88 29.15
CA VAL A 793 6.42 -9.23 27.93
C VAL A 793 6.88 -10.58 27.38
N ASP A 794 5.96 -11.36 26.84
CA ASP A 794 6.21 -12.63 26.19
C ASP A 794 5.47 -12.72 24.85
N TRP A 795 6.07 -12.11 23.83
CA TRP A 795 5.55 -12.16 22.45
C TRP A 795 5.56 -13.58 21.86
N GLY A 796 6.35 -14.50 22.45
CA GLY A 796 6.44 -15.89 22.04
C GLY A 796 5.42 -16.81 22.71
N TYR A 797 4.47 -16.25 23.48
CA TYR A 797 3.49 -17.02 24.24
C TYR A 797 2.56 -17.93 23.41
N PRO A 798 1.90 -17.49 22.31
CA PRO A 798 0.87 -18.27 21.63
C PRO A 798 1.46 -19.42 20.79
N GLN A 799 1.95 -20.47 21.46
CA GLN A 799 2.61 -21.64 20.87
C GLN A 799 1.65 -22.81 20.65
N GLY A 800 1.90 -23.58 19.59
CA GLY A 800 1.08 -24.72 19.21
C GLY A 800 -0.19 -24.32 18.45
N THR A 801 -0.59 -25.15 17.49
CA THR A 801 -1.76 -24.92 16.62
C THR A 801 -2.85 -25.98 16.79
N GLU A 802 -2.58 -27.02 17.59
CA GLU A 802 -3.49 -28.12 17.86
C GLU A 802 -3.66 -28.29 19.36
N LEU A 803 -4.89 -28.56 19.83
CA LEU A 803 -5.16 -28.84 21.24
C LEU A 803 -4.73 -30.26 21.58
N VAL A 804 -4.33 -30.48 22.83
CA VAL A 804 -3.99 -31.81 23.36
C VAL A 804 -5.23 -32.71 23.42
N ASP A 805 -6.39 -32.13 23.73
CA ASP A 805 -7.69 -32.81 23.80
C ASP A 805 -8.51 -32.56 22.53
N ASP A 806 -8.58 -33.58 21.66
CA ASP A 806 -9.34 -33.52 20.41
C ASP A 806 -10.85 -33.32 20.61
N THR A 807 -11.37 -33.61 21.82
CA THR A 807 -12.79 -33.36 22.17
C THR A 807 -13.06 -31.91 22.55
N MET A 808 -12.00 -31.12 22.80
CA MET A 808 -12.04 -29.73 23.28
C MET A 808 -12.76 -29.56 24.63
N GLN A 809 -12.99 -30.65 25.36
CA GLN A 809 -13.65 -30.60 26.65
C GLN A 809 -12.78 -29.86 27.68
N ALA A 810 -11.46 -30.11 27.70
CA ALA A 810 -10.54 -29.44 28.61
C ALA A 810 -10.53 -27.92 28.40
N LEU A 811 -10.57 -27.48 27.14
CA LEU A 811 -10.68 -26.07 26.76
C LEU A 811 -11.98 -25.47 27.31
N GLY A 812 -13.11 -26.11 27.05
CA GLY A 812 -14.40 -25.65 27.55
C GLY A 812 -14.48 -25.62 29.08
N ASP A 813 -13.96 -26.65 29.75
CA ASP A 813 -13.95 -26.73 31.21
C ASP A 813 -13.06 -25.65 31.85
N TYR A 814 -11.93 -25.30 31.24
CA TYR A 814 -11.10 -24.16 31.69
C TYR A 814 -11.89 -22.85 31.69
N TYR A 815 -12.48 -22.48 30.55
CA TYR A 815 -13.26 -21.24 30.43
C TYR A 815 -14.53 -21.24 31.28
N GLY A 816 -15.17 -22.40 31.43
CA GLY A 816 -16.31 -22.54 32.32
C GLY A 816 -15.96 -22.32 33.79
N ARG A 817 -14.82 -22.84 34.26
CA ARG A 817 -14.32 -22.61 35.62
C ARG A 817 -13.88 -21.17 35.83
N LEU A 818 -13.18 -20.58 34.86
CA LEU A 818 -12.80 -19.17 34.86
C LEU A 818 -14.04 -18.26 34.98
N THR A 819 -15.10 -18.56 34.22
CA THR A 819 -16.35 -17.81 34.30
C THR A 819 -17.07 -18.04 35.63
N ALA A 820 -17.11 -19.29 36.13
CA ALA A 820 -17.72 -19.63 37.41
C ALA A 820 -16.99 -19.00 38.62
N TRP A 821 -15.67 -18.79 38.52
CA TRP A 821 -14.90 -18.03 39.50
C TRP A 821 -15.51 -16.64 39.73
N TYR A 822 -15.87 -15.92 38.66
CA TYR A 822 -16.44 -14.58 38.79
C TYR A 822 -17.96 -14.55 39.01
N THR A 823 -18.70 -15.49 38.44
CA THR A 823 -20.18 -15.46 38.41
C THR A 823 -20.85 -16.33 39.49
N ARG A 824 -20.18 -17.35 40.01
CA ARG A 824 -20.75 -18.36 40.93
C ARG A 824 -20.06 -18.43 42.29
N GLY A 825 -19.10 -17.54 42.53
CA GLY A 825 -18.34 -17.51 43.78
C GLY A 825 -17.28 -18.59 43.91
N GLY A 826 -16.96 -19.28 42.80
CA GLY A 826 -16.01 -20.37 42.76
C GLY A 826 -16.44 -21.54 41.87
N PHE A 827 -15.61 -22.58 41.84
CA PHE A 827 -15.82 -23.78 41.02
C PHE A 827 -15.19 -25.01 41.68
N PHE A 828 -15.48 -26.19 41.11
CA PHE A 828 -14.74 -27.42 41.39
C PHE A 828 -13.79 -27.71 40.23
N ASP A 829 -12.52 -27.95 40.54
CA ASP A 829 -11.52 -28.34 39.54
C ASP A 829 -11.69 -29.80 39.10
N GLU A 830 -10.84 -30.24 38.18
CA GLU A 830 -10.80 -31.61 37.62
C GLU A 830 -10.58 -32.71 38.67
N TYR A 831 -10.05 -32.37 39.86
CA TYR A 831 -9.87 -33.30 40.97
C TYR A 831 -11.00 -33.21 42.01
N GLY A 832 -12.04 -32.44 41.73
CA GLY A 832 -13.15 -32.21 42.66
C GLY A 832 -12.78 -31.34 43.86
N ARG A 833 -11.66 -30.61 43.80
CA ARG A 833 -11.28 -29.65 44.83
C ARG A 833 -12.00 -28.33 44.56
N LYS A 834 -12.51 -27.73 45.64
CA LYS A 834 -13.30 -26.51 45.59
C LYS A 834 -12.39 -25.28 45.67
N HIS A 835 -12.52 -24.37 44.71
CA HIS A 835 -11.93 -23.03 44.71
C HIS A 835 -13.02 -22.00 45.00
N VAL A 836 -12.74 -20.99 45.82
CA VAL A 836 -13.74 -20.01 46.31
C VAL A 836 -13.23 -18.59 46.10
N SER A 837 -14.04 -17.73 45.47
CA SER A 837 -13.72 -16.33 45.14
C SER A 837 -14.57 -15.31 45.92
N ASN A 838 -15.73 -15.74 46.43
CA ASN A 838 -16.79 -14.88 46.97
C ASN A 838 -17.38 -13.85 45.98
N TYR A 839 -17.12 -13.98 44.68
CA TYR A 839 -17.68 -13.10 43.65
C TYR A 839 -19.05 -13.58 43.17
N ALA A 840 -19.88 -12.65 42.70
CA ALA A 840 -21.19 -12.94 42.10
C ALA A 840 -21.50 -11.86 41.06
N TYR A 841 -20.55 -11.67 40.14
CA TYR A 841 -20.70 -10.73 39.05
C TYR A 841 -21.60 -11.34 37.97
N ASP A 842 -22.26 -10.46 37.23
CA ASP A 842 -23.01 -10.81 36.02
C ASP A 842 -22.53 -9.90 34.89
N TRP A 843 -22.55 -10.38 33.65
CA TRP A 843 -22.22 -9.60 32.45
C TRP A 843 -22.91 -10.18 31.22
N ASP A 844 -23.06 -9.34 30.21
CA ASP A 844 -23.96 -9.58 29.09
C ASP A 844 -23.33 -10.48 28.02
N TYR A 845 -22.11 -10.15 27.58
CA TYR A 845 -21.43 -10.81 26.48
C TYR A 845 -20.09 -11.39 26.89
N THR A 846 -19.76 -12.56 26.36
CA THR A 846 -18.42 -13.15 26.41
C THR A 846 -17.90 -13.32 25.00
N GLU A 847 -16.77 -12.68 24.68
CA GLU A 847 -16.13 -12.90 23.39
C GLU A 847 -15.12 -14.05 23.48
N ILE A 848 -15.18 -14.95 22.49
CA ILE A 848 -14.35 -16.14 22.45
C ILE A 848 -13.13 -15.89 21.56
N PHE A 849 -12.00 -15.68 22.22
CA PHE A 849 -10.66 -15.46 21.63
C PHE A 849 -10.50 -14.14 20.89
N ASN A 850 -9.26 -13.84 20.51
CA ASN A 850 -8.83 -12.65 19.81
C ASN A 850 -7.93 -13.06 18.63
N GLU A 851 -8.02 -12.38 17.49
CA GLU A 851 -7.17 -12.58 16.31
C GLU A 851 -6.91 -14.06 15.99
N ILE A 852 -7.98 -14.85 15.83
CA ILE A 852 -7.91 -16.32 15.81
C ILE A 852 -7.00 -16.91 14.72
N GLU A 853 -6.74 -16.14 13.66
CA GLU A 853 -5.83 -16.46 12.56
C GLU A 853 -4.35 -16.24 12.92
N ALA A 854 -4.07 -15.39 13.90
CA ALA A 854 -2.74 -15.08 14.40
C ALA A 854 -2.45 -15.84 15.70
N GLU A 855 -3.31 -15.71 16.71
CA GLU A 855 -3.20 -16.39 18.00
C GLU A 855 -3.48 -17.90 17.81
N HIS A 856 -2.44 -18.73 17.96
CA HIS A 856 -2.49 -20.18 17.71
C HIS A 856 -2.90 -20.61 16.28
N ARG A 857 -3.11 -19.67 15.35
CA ARG A 857 -3.33 -19.88 13.91
C ARG A 857 -4.47 -20.87 13.60
N MET A 858 -5.61 -20.70 14.26
CA MET A 858 -6.74 -21.60 14.10
C MET A 858 -7.39 -21.42 12.70
N SER A 859 -7.69 -22.54 12.04
CA SER A 859 -8.63 -22.50 10.91
C SER A 859 -10.03 -22.18 11.41
N VAL A 860 -10.90 -21.68 10.54
CA VAL A 860 -12.27 -21.33 10.93
C VAL A 860 -13.08 -22.55 11.41
N GLU A 861 -12.87 -23.72 10.83
CA GLU A 861 -13.51 -24.98 11.25
C GLU A 861 -13.06 -25.38 12.65
N TYR A 862 -11.77 -25.22 12.92
CA TYR A 862 -11.20 -25.55 14.22
C TYR A 862 -11.66 -24.56 15.29
N TYR A 863 -11.68 -23.27 14.97
CA TYR A 863 -12.24 -22.23 15.83
C TYR A 863 -13.74 -22.45 16.09
N THR A 864 -14.53 -22.77 15.08
CA THR A 864 -15.99 -23.02 15.23
C THR A 864 -16.25 -24.12 16.26
N ARG A 865 -15.46 -25.20 16.23
CA ARG A 865 -15.55 -26.26 17.25
C ARG A 865 -15.09 -25.79 18.64
N ALA A 866 -14.05 -24.96 18.70
CA ALA A 866 -13.55 -24.40 19.96
C ALA A 866 -14.58 -23.44 20.58
N TYR A 867 -15.21 -22.59 19.77
CA TYR A 867 -16.31 -21.70 20.15
C TYR A 867 -17.46 -22.49 20.80
N ASP A 868 -17.92 -23.55 20.14
CA ASP A 868 -18.96 -24.45 20.68
C ASP A 868 -18.56 -25.07 22.02
N ALA A 869 -17.32 -25.56 22.12
CA ALA A 869 -16.82 -26.22 23.31
C ALA A 869 -16.71 -25.25 24.51
N VAL A 870 -16.28 -24.01 24.27
CA VAL A 870 -16.21 -22.97 25.31
C VAL A 870 -17.58 -22.63 25.84
N ILE A 871 -18.58 -22.41 24.96
CA ILE A 871 -19.96 -22.11 25.37
C ILE A 871 -20.56 -23.25 26.17
N GLN A 872 -20.37 -24.50 25.72
CA GLN A 872 -20.86 -25.67 26.45
C GLN A 872 -20.20 -25.80 27.83
N GLY A 873 -18.90 -25.52 27.92
CA GLY A 873 -18.17 -25.48 29.18
C GLY A 873 -18.68 -24.41 30.14
N ILE A 874 -18.88 -23.18 29.65
CA ILE A 874 -19.48 -22.09 30.42
C ILE A 874 -20.86 -22.48 30.96
N ARG A 875 -21.75 -22.99 30.10
CA ARG A 875 -23.09 -23.44 30.51
C ARG A 875 -23.02 -24.55 31.57
N ARG A 876 -22.09 -25.51 31.42
CA ARG A 876 -21.91 -26.63 32.36
C ARG A 876 -21.47 -26.18 33.76
N HIS A 877 -20.57 -25.20 33.84
CA HIS A 877 -19.99 -24.77 35.13
C HIS A 877 -20.75 -23.63 35.80
N THR A 878 -21.51 -22.84 35.02
CA THR A 878 -22.21 -21.67 35.54
C THR A 878 -23.72 -21.86 35.65
N ASN A 879 -24.30 -22.80 34.90
CA ASN A 879 -25.74 -22.89 34.62
C ASN A 879 -26.35 -21.60 34.02
N ASN A 880 -25.54 -20.72 33.42
CA ASN A 880 -26.03 -19.52 32.75
C ASN A 880 -26.39 -19.84 31.30
N THR A 881 -27.68 -19.78 30.97
CA THR A 881 -28.20 -19.98 29.60
C THR A 881 -28.49 -18.67 28.86
N GLU A 882 -28.49 -17.54 29.57
CA GLU A 882 -28.86 -16.22 29.05
C GLU A 882 -27.65 -15.41 28.58
N MET A 883 -26.44 -15.80 29.00
CA MET A 883 -25.18 -15.18 28.56
C MET A 883 -25.05 -15.24 27.05
N LYS A 884 -24.68 -14.11 26.45
CA LYS A 884 -24.50 -13.97 25.00
C LYS A 884 -23.04 -14.11 24.62
N TYR A 885 -22.79 -14.44 23.36
CA TYR A 885 -21.44 -14.74 22.89
C TYR A 885 -21.07 -13.99 21.62
N VAL A 886 -19.79 -13.61 21.54
CA VAL A 886 -19.22 -12.91 20.39
C VAL A 886 -18.06 -13.74 19.82
N GLY A 887 -17.92 -13.77 18.49
CA GLY A 887 -16.77 -14.33 17.76
C GLY A 887 -16.73 -13.71 16.36
N LEU A 888 -15.63 -13.51 15.66
CA LEU A 888 -14.39 -14.27 15.66
C LEU A 888 -13.21 -13.46 16.20
N ALA A 889 -13.38 -12.16 16.42
CA ALA A 889 -12.30 -11.21 16.63
C ALA A 889 -11.25 -11.27 15.51
N HIS A 890 -11.71 -11.34 14.25
CA HIS A 890 -10.85 -11.56 13.09
C HIS A 890 -10.16 -10.26 12.65
N ALA A 891 -8.83 -10.26 12.49
CA ALA A 891 -8.06 -9.13 11.97
C ALA A 891 -7.64 -9.28 10.51
N GLY A 892 -7.88 -10.43 9.90
CA GLY A 892 -7.63 -10.66 8.47
C GLY A 892 -8.59 -9.86 7.58
N HIS A 893 -8.10 -9.47 6.39
CA HIS A 893 -8.84 -8.69 5.40
C HIS A 893 -9.16 -9.51 4.15
N ASN A 894 -10.39 -9.35 3.63
CA ASN A 894 -10.92 -10.03 2.45
C ASN A 894 -11.04 -11.56 2.59
N GLU A 895 -11.11 -12.09 3.83
CA GLU A 895 -11.25 -13.53 4.13
C GLU A 895 -12.71 -13.94 4.33
N PHE A 896 -13.56 -13.62 3.35
CA PHE A 896 -15.02 -13.78 3.44
C PHE A 896 -15.50 -15.21 3.72
N ASP A 897 -14.73 -16.23 3.34
CA ASP A 897 -15.09 -17.63 3.58
C ASP A 897 -15.08 -18.01 5.06
N ARG A 898 -14.30 -17.31 5.89
CA ARG A 898 -14.36 -17.49 7.35
C ARG A 898 -15.71 -17.08 7.91
N TYR A 899 -16.19 -15.91 7.51
CA TYR A 899 -17.52 -15.44 7.91
C TYR A 899 -18.61 -16.37 7.39
N ARG A 900 -18.54 -16.83 6.12
CA ARG A 900 -19.52 -17.78 5.57
C ARG A 900 -19.55 -19.10 6.33
N TYR A 901 -18.40 -19.62 6.73
CA TYR A 901 -18.32 -20.87 7.47
C TYR A 901 -18.89 -20.70 8.89
N PHE A 902 -18.43 -19.68 9.62
CA PHE A 902 -18.83 -19.47 11.01
C PHE A 902 -20.31 -19.07 11.14
N LEU A 903 -20.81 -18.17 10.29
CA LEU A 903 -22.21 -17.72 10.37
C LEU A 903 -23.21 -18.78 9.90
N ASN A 904 -22.77 -19.93 9.39
CA ASN A 904 -23.67 -21.01 9.04
C ASN A 904 -23.95 -21.88 10.26
N HIS A 905 -25.16 -21.75 10.81
CA HIS A 905 -25.65 -22.54 11.94
C HIS A 905 -25.47 -24.07 11.79
N SER A 906 -25.41 -24.62 10.55
CA SER A 906 -25.18 -26.07 10.36
C SER A 906 -23.78 -26.54 10.75
N ASN A 907 -22.82 -25.62 10.85
CA ASN A 907 -21.44 -25.91 11.22
C ASN A 907 -21.24 -25.90 12.75
N HIS A 908 -22.23 -25.46 13.50
CA HIS A 908 -22.23 -25.42 14.96
C HIS A 908 -22.98 -26.60 15.57
N ALA A 909 -22.62 -26.94 16.81
CA ALA A 909 -23.35 -27.88 17.62
C ALA A 909 -24.77 -27.37 17.91
N PRO A 910 -25.77 -28.27 18.06
CA PRO A 910 -27.15 -27.85 18.30
C PRO A 910 -27.31 -26.97 19.55
N GLY A 911 -27.99 -25.83 19.39
CA GLY A 911 -28.29 -24.91 20.49
C GLY A 911 -27.18 -23.94 20.87
N ILE A 912 -26.10 -23.87 20.07
CA ILE A 912 -25.10 -22.81 20.19
C ILE A 912 -25.63 -21.52 19.55
N PRO A 913 -25.65 -20.40 20.28
CA PRO A 913 -26.10 -19.11 19.77
C PRO A 913 -24.99 -18.42 18.97
N LEU A 914 -25.39 -17.56 18.03
CA LEU A 914 -24.52 -16.63 17.29
C LEU A 914 -25.03 -15.22 17.56
N ASP A 915 -24.79 -14.69 18.75
CA ASP A 915 -25.42 -13.43 19.18
C ASP A 915 -24.80 -12.21 18.51
N MET A 916 -23.48 -12.22 18.28
CA MET A 916 -22.76 -11.12 17.66
C MET A 916 -21.48 -11.62 16.98
N ILE A 917 -21.07 -10.97 15.90
CA ILE A 917 -19.73 -11.13 15.32
C ILE A 917 -18.82 -9.92 15.49
N SER A 918 -17.51 -10.18 15.58
CA SER A 918 -16.47 -9.16 15.78
C SER A 918 -15.31 -9.27 14.78
N TYR A 919 -14.74 -8.13 14.39
CA TYR A 919 -13.57 -8.03 13.51
C TYR A 919 -12.88 -6.65 13.60
N HIS A 920 -11.61 -6.60 13.16
CA HIS A 920 -10.70 -5.49 13.44
C HIS A 920 -10.41 -4.63 12.22
N PHE A 921 -10.02 -3.38 12.46
CA PHE A 921 -9.42 -2.52 11.44
C PHE A 921 -8.51 -1.45 12.04
N TYR A 922 -7.27 -1.43 11.58
CA TYR A 922 -6.29 -0.42 11.93
C TYR A 922 -5.81 0.34 10.71
N ALA A 923 -6.06 1.64 10.67
CA ALA A 923 -5.41 2.51 9.71
C ALA A 923 -3.93 2.69 10.06
N SER A 924 -3.10 2.99 9.07
CA SER A 924 -1.68 3.26 9.29
C SER A 924 -1.17 4.45 8.47
N SER A 925 0.05 4.88 8.76
CA SER A 925 0.76 5.91 8.00
C SER A 925 2.21 5.48 7.78
N THR A 926 2.81 5.99 6.71
CA THR A 926 4.24 5.82 6.40
C THR A 926 5.16 6.54 7.39
N SER A 927 4.64 7.49 8.17
CA SER A 927 5.42 8.28 9.12
C SER A 927 4.70 8.49 10.45
N ARG A 928 5.46 8.34 11.54
CA ARG A 928 5.01 8.68 12.90
C ARG A 928 4.97 10.17 13.17
N ILE A 929 5.82 10.97 12.53
CA ILE A 929 6.05 12.37 12.91
C ILE A 929 5.62 13.39 11.86
N ASP A 930 5.32 12.95 10.64
CA ASP A 930 4.87 13.83 9.56
C ASP A 930 3.35 13.98 9.57
N PRO A 931 2.79 15.15 9.95
CA PRO A 931 1.34 15.32 10.05
C PRO A 931 0.60 15.19 8.71
N LEU A 932 1.27 15.47 7.59
CA LEU A 932 0.63 15.37 6.27
C LEU A 932 0.29 13.92 5.94
N SER A 933 1.14 12.98 6.36
CA SER A 933 0.94 11.55 6.15
C SER A 933 -0.32 10.99 6.82
N TYR A 934 -0.84 11.64 7.88
CA TYR A 934 -2.03 11.19 8.61
C TYR A 934 -3.33 11.32 7.81
N GLU A 935 -3.34 12.12 6.72
CA GLU A 935 -4.49 12.18 5.82
C GLU A 935 -4.77 10.82 5.15
N ALA A 936 -3.79 9.90 5.14
CA ALA A 936 -3.94 8.55 4.60
C ALA A 936 -4.90 7.66 5.41
N PHE A 937 -5.23 8.00 6.66
CA PHE A 937 -6.14 7.20 7.48
C PHE A 937 -7.55 7.11 6.88
N PHE A 938 -8.05 8.21 6.33
CA PHE A 938 -9.41 8.32 5.81
C PHE A 938 -9.68 7.45 4.56
N PRO A 939 -8.86 7.49 3.48
CA PRO A 939 -9.08 6.63 2.32
C PRO A 939 -8.88 5.13 2.60
N GLN A 940 -8.07 4.77 3.61
CA GLN A 940 -7.97 3.39 4.08
C GLN A 940 -9.30 2.90 4.65
N LEU A 941 -9.97 3.72 5.47
CA LEU A 941 -11.32 3.39 5.95
C LEU A 941 -12.32 3.31 4.80
N ASP A 942 -12.28 4.24 3.84
CA ASP A 942 -13.18 4.21 2.68
C ASP A 942 -13.07 2.88 1.93
N THR A 943 -11.84 2.36 1.79
CA THR A 943 -11.60 1.02 1.24
C THR A 943 -12.22 -0.07 2.11
N PHE A 944 -12.05 -0.01 3.43
CA PHE A 944 -12.58 -0.99 4.38
C PHE A 944 -14.12 -1.02 4.41
N THR A 945 -14.81 0.10 4.14
CA THR A 945 -16.29 0.10 4.07
C THR A 945 -16.85 -0.85 3.01
N THR A 946 -16.10 -1.12 1.95
CA THR A 946 -16.47 -2.13 0.93
C THR A 946 -16.44 -3.54 1.53
N GLU A 947 -15.44 -3.84 2.36
CA GLU A 947 -15.33 -5.12 3.06
C GLU A 947 -16.45 -5.30 4.08
N ILE A 948 -16.76 -4.26 4.87
CA ILE A 948 -17.89 -4.25 5.80
C ILE A 948 -19.19 -4.61 5.08
N THR A 949 -19.44 -4.02 3.91
CA THR A 949 -20.65 -4.29 3.13
C THR A 949 -20.78 -5.79 2.81
N GLN A 950 -19.69 -6.42 2.37
CA GLN A 950 -19.68 -7.84 2.04
C GLN A 950 -19.85 -8.75 3.26
N ILE A 951 -19.22 -8.41 4.40
CA ILE A 951 -19.41 -9.14 5.66
C ILE A 951 -20.87 -9.05 6.12
N GLU A 952 -21.45 -7.86 6.06
CA GLU A 952 -22.85 -7.63 6.44
C GLU A 952 -23.84 -8.37 5.52
N ASP A 953 -23.55 -8.46 4.22
CA ASP A 953 -24.38 -9.23 3.29
C ASP A 953 -24.33 -10.73 3.59
N ILE A 954 -23.16 -11.27 3.94
CA ILE A 954 -23.00 -12.67 4.38
C ILE A 954 -23.79 -12.92 5.67
N ARG A 955 -23.66 -12.02 6.65
CA ARG A 955 -24.39 -12.09 7.93
C ARG A 955 -25.89 -12.05 7.72
N LYS A 956 -26.41 -11.09 6.96
CA LYS A 956 -27.84 -10.98 6.65
C LYS A 956 -28.38 -12.23 5.94
N ALA A 957 -27.58 -12.86 5.10
CA ALA A 957 -27.97 -14.07 4.37
C ALA A 957 -28.00 -15.33 5.24
N LEU A 958 -27.01 -15.49 6.13
CA LEU A 958 -26.80 -16.74 6.88
C LEU A 958 -27.35 -16.69 8.32
N SER A 959 -27.22 -15.55 8.99
CA SER A 959 -27.63 -15.34 10.39
C SER A 959 -28.12 -13.89 10.61
N PRO A 960 -29.32 -13.52 10.13
CA PRO A 960 -29.80 -12.13 10.12
C PRO A 960 -30.01 -11.52 11.51
N GLU A 961 -30.22 -12.34 12.54
CA GLU A 961 -30.40 -11.91 13.94
C GLU A 961 -29.06 -11.71 14.67
N THR A 962 -27.94 -12.18 14.10
CA THR A 962 -26.60 -11.96 14.65
C THR A 962 -26.23 -10.50 14.49
N ARG A 963 -25.77 -9.86 15.57
CA ARG A 963 -25.29 -8.47 15.59
C ARG A 963 -23.86 -8.36 15.07
N THR A 964 -23.37 -7.15 14.84
CA THR A 964 -21.98 -6.92 14.41
C THR A 964 -21.30 -5.84 15.23
N THR A 965 -20.09 -6.12 15.69
CA THR A 965 -19.20 -5.14 16.31
C THR A 965 -17.90 -5.04 15.52
N ILE A 966 -17.38 -3.83 15.35
CA ILE A 966 -15.96 -3.63 15.00
C ILE A 966 -15.27 -3.35 16.33
N ASP A 967 -14.73 -4.38 16.95
CA ASP A 967 -14.26 -4.35 18.33
C ASP A 967 -12.92 -3.64 18.50
N GLU A 968 -12.06 -3.73 17.49
CA GLU A 968 -10.78 -3.04 17.45
C GLU A 968 -10.69 -2.11 16.24
N LEU A 969 -11.10 -0.85 16.43
CA LEU A 969 -10.94 0.21 15.45
C LEU A 969 -9.91 1.23 15.95
N GLY A 970 -8.84 1.45 15.19
CA GLY A 970 -7.80 2.37 15.62
C GLY A 970 -6.78 2.73 14.56
N ILE A 971 -5.63 3.20 15.03
CA ILE A 971 -4.44 3.46 14.23
C ILE A 971 -3.30 2.68 14.87
N ILE A 972 -2.58 1.89 14.08
CA ILE A 972 -1.30 1.26 14.47
C ILE A 972 -0.23 1.71 13.49
N LEU A 973 0.86 2.27 14.01
CA LEU A 973 2.01 2.69 13.20
C LEU A 973 3.07 1.58 13.11
N PRO A 974 3.84 1.51 12.01
CA PRO A 974 4.81 0.42 11.79
C PRO A 974 5.90 0.31 12.86
N ASP A 975 6.21 1.41 13.54
CA ASP A 975 7.26 1.54 14.55
C ASP A 975 6.72 1.57 16.00
N ASP A 976 5.46 1.19 16.23
CA ASP A 976 4.83 1.28 17.55
C ASP A 976 5.54 0.51 18.67
N ASN A 977 6.06 -0.66 18.34
CA ASN A 977 6.79 -1.48 19.29
C ASN A 977 8.31 -1.29 19.19
N ASN A 978 8.78 -0.24 18.48
CA ASN A 978 10.18 0.15 18.49
C ASN A 978 10.47 0.99 19.76
N PRO A 979 11.37 0.53 20.67
CA PRO A 979 11.67 1.26 21.91
C PRO A 979 12.28 2.65 21.70
N ASP A 980 12.88 2.88 20.53
CA ASP A 980 13.56 4.12 20.14
C ASP A 980 12.70 5.03 19.25
N ALA A 981 11.41 4.69 19.07
CA ALA A 981 10.50 5.48 18.25
C ALA A 981 10.36 6.93 18.80
N PRO A 982 10.28 7.94 17.91
CA PRO A 982 10.13 9.32 18.34
C PRO A 982 8.77 9.55 19.03
N GLN A 983 8.69 10.60 19.85
CA GLN A 983 7.44 11.02 20.48
C GLN A 983 6.44 11.52 19.44
N PHE A 984 5.15 11.29 19.69
CA PHE A 984 4.08 11.78 18.82
C PHE A 984 3.98 13.31 18.88
N PRO A 985 3.80 14.00 17.74
CA PRO A 985 3.37 15.39 17.76
C PRO A 985 1.93 15.48 18.29
N LEU A 986 1.56 16.58 18.95
CA LEU A 986 0.22 16.75 19.55
C LEU A 986 -0.90 16.54 18.52
N ILE A 987 -0.68 17.05 17.30
CA ILE A 987 -1.61 16.93 16.18
C ILE A 987 -1.94 15.47 15.77
N PHE A 988 -1.08 14.48 16.10
CA PHE A 988 -1.39 13.07 15.88
C PHE A 988 -2.66 12.64 16.61
N TRP A 989 -2.86 13.10 17.85
CA TRP A 989 -4.04 12.77 18.62
C TRP A 989 -5.31 13.35 17.98
N ASN A 990 -5.22 14.55 17.39
CA ASN A 990 -6.31 15.16 16.64
C ASN A 990 -6.59 14.42 15.33
N ALA A 991 -5.57 14.01 14.59
CA ALA A 991 -5.74 13.17 13.40
C ALA A 991 -6.43 11.85 13.72
N GLY A 992 -6.03 11.18 14.80
CA GLY A 992 -6.69 9.96 15.27
C GLY A 992 -8.11 10.19 15.79
N ALA A 993 -8.38 11.34 16.40
CA ALA A 993 -9.72 11.74 16.81
C ALA A 993 -10.65 11.99 15.61
N ALA A 994 -10.17 12.72 14.60
CA ALA A 994 -10.87 12.95 13.34
C ALA A 994 -11.15 11.64 12.60
N TYR A 995 -10.16 10.76 12.53
CA TYR A 995 -10.33 9.42 11.97
C TYR A 995 -11.43 8.64 12.68
N TYR A 996 -11.43 8.59 14.02
CA TYR A 996 -12.44 7.84 14.77
C TYR A 996 -13.85 8.41 14.59
N ALA A 997 -14.01 9.74 14.65
CA ALA A 997 -15.32 10.39 14.42
C ALA A 997 -15.85 10.17 13.00
N TYR A 998 -14.96 10.25 12.01
CA TYR A 998 -15.26 9.90 10.63
C TYR A 998 -15.72 8.44 10.52
N ALA A 999 -14.97 7.54 11.15
CA ALA A 999 -15.21 6.12 11.07
C ALA A 999 -16.52 5.70 11.71
N TRP A 1000 -16.80 6.16 12.94
CA TRP A 1000 -18.07 5.91 13.60
C TRP A 1000 -19.26 6.32 12.73
N ALA A 1001 -19.24 7.52 12.15
CA ALA A 1001 -20.36 8.02 11.34
C ALA A 1001 -20.53 7.28 10.00
N LYS A 1002 -19.42 6.94 9.32
CA LYS A 1002 -19.46 6.16 8.06
C LYS A 1002 -19.93 4.72 8.29
N ILE A 1003 -19.38 4.08 9.33
CA ILE A 1003 -19.73 2.72 9.72
C ILE A 1003 -21.18 2.64 10.19
N ALA A 1004 -21.70 3.68 10.85
CA ALA A 1004 -23.09 3.68 11.31
C ALA A 1004 -24.10 3.55 10.16
N ARG A 1005 -23.77 4.07 8.97
CA ARG A 1005 -24.58 3.92 7.77
C ARG A 1005 -24.62 2.47 7.25
N GLN A 1006 -23.59 1.68 7.53
CA GLN A 1006 -23.49 0.28 7.10
C GLN A 1006 -24.29 -0.69 7.99
N GLY A 1007 -24.83 -0.20 9.10
CA GLY A 1007 -25.67 -0.99 10.00
C GLY A 1007 -24.91 -1.82 11.04
N ILE A 1008 -23.69 -1.40 11.39
CA ILE A 1008 -22.91 -2.01 12.47
C ILE A 1008 -23.48 -1.59 13.82
N ASP A 1009 -23.61 -2.53 14.77
CA ASP A 1009 -24.22 -2.27 16.07
C ASP A 1009 -23.30 -1.53 17.04
N VAL A 1010 -22.02 -1.92 17.08
CA VAL A 1010 -21.06 -1.41 18.07
C VAL A 1010 -19.71 -1.13 17.39
N VAL A 1011 -19.09 -0.01 17.72
CA VAL A 1011 -17.76 0.38 17.21
C VAL A 1011 -16.84 0.65 18.39
N GLY A 1012 -15.89 -0.22 18.62
CA GLY A 1012 -14.90 -0.17 19.70
C GLY A 1012 -13.63 0.56 19.29
N HIS A 1013 -13.28 1.63 20.00
CA HIS A 1013 -11.97 2.25 19.89
C HIS A 1013 -10.90 1.37 20.55
N SER A 1014 -9.91 0.93 19.77
CA SER A 1014 -8.69 0.32 20.30
C SER A 1014 -7.62 1.39 20.51
N GLN A 1015 -7.19 1.70 21.74
CA GLN A 1015 -7.65 1.19 23.04
C GLN A 1015 -7.42 2.26 24.13
N LEU A 1016 -7.98 2.05 25.32
CA LEU A 1016 -7.90 3.04 26.39
C LEU A 1016 -6.46 3.40 26.77
N VAL A 1017 -5.56 2.41 26.86
CA VAL A 1017 -4.18 2.58 27.31
C VAL A 1017 -3.21 1.80 26.43
N GLY A 1018 -2.43 2.51 25.62
CA GLY A 1018 -1.16 2.05 25.05
C GLY A 1018 -0.02 2.92 25.59
N TYR A 1019 1.23 2.49 25.46
CA TYR A 1019 2.37 3.25 25.98
C TYR A 1019 3.67 2.94 25.24
N PRO A 1020 4.60 3.92 25.13
CA PRO A 1020 5.89 3.73 24.51
C PRO A 1020 6.81 2.98 25.48
N ASN A 1021 8.09 2.86 25.16
CA ASN A 1021 9.06 2.37 26.11
C ASN A 1021 9.08 3.24 27.39
N LEU A 1022 8.93 2.63 28.57
CA LEU A 1022 8.95 3.30 29.88
C LEU A 1022 10.06 2.69 30.76
N PRO A 1023 11.33 3.11 30.57
CA PRO A 1023 12.47 2.53 31.29
C PRO A 1023 12.36 2.63 32.81
N ASN A 1024 11.78 3.73 33.32
CA ASN A 1024 11.60 3.96 34.75
C ASN A 1024 10.65 2.94 35.41
N LEU A 1025 9.77 2.32 34.61
CA LEU A 1025 8.85 1.28 35.05
C LEU A 1025 9.25 -0.12 34.55
N GLN A 1026 10.36 -0.23 33.81
CA GLN A 1026 10.83 -1.45 33.16
C GLN A 1026 9.77 -2.06 32.22
N LEU A 1027 9.07 -1.21 31.46
CA LEU A 1027 8.05 -1.65 30.52
C LEU A 1027 8.49 -1.40 29.07
N GLU A 1028 8.44 -2.44 28.25
CA GLU A 1028 8.59 -2.36 26.80
C GLU A 1028 7.37 -1.72 26.14
N PRO A 1029 7.52 -1.06 24.97
CA PRO A 1029 6.40 -0.42 24.29
C PRO A 1029 5.28 -1.41 23.97
N GLN A 1030 4.04 -0.95 24.14
CA GLN A 1030 2.84 -1.67 23.75
C GLN A 1030 1.93 -0.70 22.99
N PHE A 1031 2.01 -0.76 21.66
CA PHE A 1031 1.16 -0.02 20.71
C PHE A 1031 0.78 1.38 21.22
N PRO A 1032 1.73 2.32 21.36
CA PRO A 1032 1.41 3.64 21.92
C PRO A 1032 0.48 4.47 21.03
N SER A 1033 0.42 4.21 19.72
CA SER A 1033 -0.41 4.99 18.81
C SER A 1033 -1.91 4.82 19.05
N VAL A 1034 -2.34 3.69 19.62
CA VAL A 1034 -3.75 3.43 19.95
C VAL A 1034 -4.26 4.14 21.21
N ALA A 1035 -3.37 4.73 22.02
CA ALA A 1035 -3.71 5.25 23.34
C ALA A 1035 -4.77 6.39 23.33
N MET A 1036 -5.85 6.19 24.09
CA MET A 1036 -6.84 7.24 24.37
C MET A 1036 -6.46 8.08 25.59
N LEU A 1037 -5.62 7.59 26.48
CA LEU A 1037 -5.10 8.31 27.65
C LEU A 1037 -3.60 8.55 27.54
N ASN A 1038 -3.14 9.68 28.07
CA ASN A 1038 -1.73 9.92 28.27
C ASN A 1038 -1.17 8.93 29.31
N TRP A 1039 -0.25 8.07 28.89
CA TRP A 1039 0.34 7.01 29.73
C TRP A 1039 1.15 7.52 30.94
N THR A 1040 1.43 8.82 31.04
CA THR A 1040 2.16 9.43 32.16
C THR A 1040 1.23 10.15 33.13
N THR A 1041 0.27 10.92 32.62
CA THR A 1041 -0.61 11.77 33.45
C THR A 1041 -1.99 11.16 33.69
N GLY A 1042 -2.42 10.23 32.84
CA GLY A 1042 -3.79 9.70 32.83
C GLY A 1042 -4.82 10.68 32.26
N GLU A 1043 -4.40 11.80 31.65
CA GLU A 1043 -5.30 12.75 31.00
C GLU A 1043 -5.79 12.20 29.65
N GLY A 1044 -7.04 12.53 29.26
CA GLY A 1044 -7.60 12.12 27.98
C GLY A 1044 -6.92 12.79 26.79
N THR A 1045 -6.55 12.01 25.78
CA THR A 1045 -6.11 12.56 24.48
C THR A 1045 -7.33 13.06 23.68
N ALA A 1046 -7.09 13.74 22.55
CA ALA A 1046 -8.18 14.14 21.65
C ALA A 1046 -9.07 12.97 21.22
N LYS A 1047 -8.53 11.74 21.16
CA LYS A 1047 -9.29 10.50 20.89
C LYS A 1047 -10.31 10.20 21.99
N TYR A 1048 -9.91 10.31 23.26
CA TYR A 1048 -10.79 10.15 24.41
C TYR A 1048 -11.90 11.21 24.40
N TRP A 1049 -11.53 12.48 24.26
CA TRP A 1049 -12.49 13.57 24.30
C TRP A 1049 -13.47 13.57 23.12
N THR A 1050 -13.03 13.12 21.95
CA THR A 1050 -13.92 12.93 20.80
C THR A 1050 -14.86 11.75 21.01
N SER A 1051 -14.38 10.64 21.57
CA SER A 1051 -15.24 9.50 21.93
C SER A 1051 -16.29 9.92 22.95
N LYS A 1052 -15.89 10.67 23.98
CA LYS A 1052 -16.81 11.25 24.96
C LYS A 1052 -17.81 12.22 24.34
N LEU A 1053 -17.36 13.10 23.45
CA LEU A 1053 -18.22 14.04 22.74
C LEU A 1053 -19.31 13.30 21.95
N LEU A 1054 -18.97 12.22 21.24
CA LEU A 1054 -19.94 11.42 20.50
C LEU A 1054 -20.91 10.68 21.43
N ILE A 1055 -20.42 10.08 22.52
CA ILE A 1055 -21.24 9.37 23.53
C ILE A 1055 -22.22 10.34 24.22
N ASP A 1056 -21.75 11.52 24.63
CA ASP A 1056 -22.59 12.51 25.32
C ASP A 1056 -23.59 13.18 24.36
N THR A 1057 -23.27 13.24 23.07
CA THR A 1057 -24.11 13.89 22.04
C THR A 1057 -25.18 12.95 21.48
N ALA A 1058 -24.79 11.76 21.03
CA ALA A 1058 -25.65 10.87 20.26
C ALA A 1058 -26.70 10.19 21.15
N ASP A 1059 -27.95 10.20 20.72
CA ASP A 1059 -29.02 9.44 21.34
C ASP A 1059 -29.47 8.34 20.38
N ILE A 1060 -28.89 7.16 20.58
CA ILE A 1060 -28.92 6.05 19.63
C ILE A 1060 -30.34 5.48 19.47
N ASP A 1061 -31.22 5.69 20.43
CA ASP A 1061 -32.62 5.25 20.31
C ASP A 1061 -33.52 6.29 19.60
N ASN A 1062 -33.05 7.53 19.46
CA ASN A 1062 -33.89 8.68 19.12
C ASN A 1062 -33.35 9.59 18.02
N ASP A 1063 -32.09 9.45 17.61
CA ASP A 1063 -31.47 10.27 16.57
C ASP A 1063 -31.63 9.62 15.19
N GLN A 1064 -32.29 10.35 14.29
CA GLN A 1064 -32.46 9.99 12.89
C GLN A 1064 -31.42 10.75 12.06
N ALA A 1065 -30.54 10.06 11.35
CA ALA A 1065 -29.65 10.70 10.39
C ALA A 1065 -30.48 11.27 9.22
N VAL A 1066 -30.12 12.46 8.77
CA VAL A 1066 -30.75 13.14 7.63
C VAL A 1066 -29.73 13.43 6.53
N ILE A 1067 -30.22 13.63 5.30
CA ILE A 1067 -29.34 13.85 4.16
C ILE A 1067 -28.54 15.14 4.33
N THR A 1068 -27.21 15.00 4.29
CA THR A 1068 -26.25 16.10 4.21
C THR A 1068 -25.60 16.10 2.84
N ARG A 1069 -25.48 17.28 2.23
CA ARG A 1069 -24.76 17.49 0.97
C ARG A 1069 -23.71 18.55 1.19
N THR A 1070 -22.56 18.37 0.58
CA THR A 1070 -21.47 19.33 0.64
C THR A 1070 -21.05 19.74 -0.75
N THR A 1071 -20.57 20.97 -0.88
CA THR A 1071 -19.90 21.42 -2.10
C THR A 1071 -18.48 20.87 -2.27
N ASP A 1072 -17.99 20.14 -1.27
CA ASP A 1072 -16.74 19.37 -1.31
C ASP A 1072 -17.00 18.02 -1.99
N VAL A 1073 -16.74 17.96 -3.29
CA VAL A 1073 -17.04 16.78 -4.13
C VAL A 1073 -16.29 15.56 -3.59
N GLY A 1074 -17.05 14.49 -3.28
CA GLY A 1074 -16.50 13.26 -2.68
C GLY A 1074 -16.09 13.41 -1.21
N GLU A 1075 -16.47 14.50 -0.55
CA GLU A 1075 -16.13 14.79 0.85
C GLU A 1075 -14.61 14.70 1.11
N LYS A 1076 -13.78 15.10 0.14
CA LYS A 1076 -12.32 14.89 0.20
C LYS A 1076 -11.66 15.60 1.38
N ASN A 1077 -12.16 16.77 1.74
CA ASN A 1077 -11.58 17.64 2.75
C ASN A 1077 -12.35 17.62 4.06
N VAL A 1078 -13.69 17.67 3.97
CA VAL A 1078 -14.58 17.73 5.14
C VAL A 1078 -15.67 16.68 5.01
N PHE A 1079 -15.82 15.89 6.07
CA PHE A 1079 -16.97 15.02 6.24
C PHE A 1079 -18.01 15.70 7.13
N SER A 1080 -19.29 15.48 6.84
CA SER A 1080 -20.38 15.98 7.67
C SER A 1080 -21.60 15.07 7.67
N GLN A 1081 -22.20 14.88 8.84
CA GLN A 1081 -23.44 14.12 9.01
C GLN A 1081 -24.36 14.83 10.00
N ALA A 1082 -25.59 15.10 9.57
CA ALA A 1082 -26.62 15.73 10.40
C ALA A 1082 -27.62 14.73 10.97
N PHE A 1083 -28.17 15.05 12.14
CA PHE A 1083 -29.11 14.23 12.88
C PHE A 1083 -30.28 15.07 13.43
N VAL A 1084 -31.46 14.45 13.48
CA VAL A 1084 -32.66 15.00 14.08
C VAL A 1084 -33.13 14.05 15.19
N ARG A 1085 -33.18 14.55 16.42
CA ARG A 1085 -33.73 13.82 17.55
C ARG A 1085 -35.26 13.80 17.51
N LYS A 1086 -35.90 12.77 18.05
CA LYS A 1086 -37.38 12.69 18.16
C LYS A 1086 -38.03 13.92 18.82
N ASN A 1087 -37.34 14.59 19.74
CA ASN A 1087 -37.81 15.84 20.37
C ASN A 1087 -37.60 17.10 19.51
N ARG A 1088 -37.20 16.94 18.23
CA ARG A 1088 -36.89 17.99 17.24
C ARG A 1088 -35.60 18.77 17.48
N GLN A 1089 -34.75 18.36 18.42
CA GLN A 1089 -33.38 18.89 18.50
C GLN A 1089 -32.57 18.43 17.29
N ARG A 1090 -31.67 19.29 16.82
CA ARG A 1090 -30.90 19.09 15.59
C ARG A 1090 -29.42 19.31 15.86
N TRP A 1091 -28.59 18.44 15.32
CA TRP A 1091 -27.14 18.59 15.44
C TRP A 1091 -26.40 18.08 14.21
N VAL A 1092 -25.17 18.54 14.01
CA VAL A 1092 -24.32 18.21 12.86
C VAL A 1092 -22.92 17.86 13.34
N LEU A 1093 -22.44 16.67 12.99
CA LEU A 1093 -21.04 16.29 13.12
C LEU A 1093 -20.28 16.82 11.89
N ILE A 1094 -19.14 17.47 12.11
CA ILE A 1094 -18.24 17.96 11.07
C ILE A 1094 -16.81 17.54 11.41
N VAL A 1095 -16.12 16.92 10.45
CA VAL A 1095 -14.76 16.42 10.61
C VAL A 1095 -13.87 17.01 9.51
N ASN A 1096 -12.81 17.70 9.90
CA ASN A 1096 -11.75 18.11 8.97
C ASN A 1096 -10.79 16.92 8.75
N LYS A 1097 -10.60 16.51 7.49
CA LYS A 1097 -9.72 15.39 7.10
C LYS A 1097 -8.34 15.84 6.63
N ARG A 1098 -8.03 17.14 6.70
CA ARG A 1098 -6.82 17.75 6.15
C ARG A 1098 -5.87 18.23 7.24
N PHE A 1099 -4.57 18.18 6.95
CA PHE A 1099 -3.56 18.92 7.70
C PHE A 1099 -3.53 20.42 7.29
N ALA A 1100 -4.71 21.04 7.25
CA ALA A 1100 -4.89 22.44 6.87
C ALA A 1100 -6.17 23.00 7.51
N ASN A 1101 -6.24 24.33 7.65
CA ASN A 1101 -7.48 24.99 8.03
C ASN A 1101 -8.50 24.84 6.90
N VAL A 1102 -9.76 24.54 7.24
CA VAL A 1102 -10.85 24.46 6.26
C VAL A 1102 -12.02 25.31 6.71
N ASP A 1103 -12.46 26.20 5.83
CA ASP A 1103 -13.64 27.03 6.07
C ASP A 1103 -14.90 26.34 5.58
N VAL A 1104 -15.89 26.29 6.45
CA VAL A 1104 -17.20 25.66 6.23
C VAL A 1104 -18.29 26.70 6.42
N LEU A 1105 -19.31 26.68 5.56
CA LEU A 1105 -20.53 27.46 5.72
C LEU A 1105 -21.69 26.52 6.05
N LEU A 1106 -22.11 26.52 7.32
CA LEU A 1106 -23.27 25.76 7.80
C LEU A 1106 -24.45 26.71 8.01
N ARG A 1107 -25.35 26.78 7.03
CA ARG A 1107 -26.47 27.74 7.03
C ARG A 1107 -27.44 27.49 8.19
N GLY A 1108 -27.83 28.57 8.86
CA GLY A 1108 -28.79 28.54 9.96
C GLY A 1108 -28.20 28.06 11.29
N SER A 1109 -26.87 28.08 11.41
CA SER A 1109 -26.16 27.71 12.64
C SER A 1109 -26.01 28.87 13.62
N ILE A 1110 -26.23 30.12 13.17
CA ILE A 1110 -26.27 31.32 14.03
C ILE A 1110 -27.23 31.12 15.22
N GLY A 1111 -26.73 31.33 16.43
CA GLY A 1111 -27.47 31.13 17.68
C GLY A 1111 -27.42 29.70 18.21
N GLY A 1112 -26.81 28.77 17.47
CA GLY A 1112 -26.44 27.44 17.93
C GLY A 1112 -25.17 27.42 18.79
N THR A 1113 -24.80 26.23 19.26
CA THR A 1113 -23.59 25.98 20.05
C THR A 1113 -22.72 24.94 19.36
N MET A 1114 -21.43 25.21 19.26
CA MET A 1114 -20.44 24.30 18.70
C MET A 1114 -19.52 23.81 19.83
N GLN A 1115 -19.32 22.51 19.91
CA GLN A 1115 -18.28 21.88 20.72
C GLN A 1115 -17.21 21.33 19.76
N ILE A 1116 -15.95 21.71 19.97
CA ILE A 1116 -14.85 21.37 19.05
C ILE A 1116 -13.66 20.75 19.80
N VAL A 1117 -13.15 19.64 19.27
CA VAL A 1117 -11.87 19.03 19.68
C VAL A 1117 -10.85 19.33 18.59
N ASN A 1118 -9.80 20.06 18.93
CA ASN A 1118 -8.74 20.48 18.03
C ASN A 1118 -7.40 20.59 18.79
N GLU A 1119 -6.32 21.02 18.15
CA GLU A 1119 -5.02 21.10 18.83
C GLU A 1119 -5.05 22.05 20.04
N ALA A 1120 -5.91 23.07 20.03
CA ALA A 1120 -6.08 24.02 21.13
C ALA A 1120 -6.78 23.42 22.36
N SER A 1121 -7.58 22.35 22.21
CA SER A 1121 -8.11 21.62 23.38
C SER A 1121 -7.03 20.79 24.09
N GLY A 1122 -5.94 20.44 23.41
CA GLY A 1122 -4.84 19.65 23.98
C GLY A 1122 -5.34 18.32 24.58
N PHE A 1123 -4.98 18.05 25.84
CA PHE A 1123 -5.49 16.92 26.64
C PHE A 1123 -6.76 17.27 27.46
N GLY A 1124 -7.37 18.42 27.20
CA GLY A 1124 -8.57 18.92 27.86
C GLY A 1124 -9.87 18.64 27.10
N PRO A 1125 -11.04 18.89 27.74
CA PRO A 1125 -12.36 18.66 27.14
C PRO A 1125 -12.61 19.51 25.88
N PRO A 1126 -13.65 19.16 25.08
CA PRO A 1126 -14.04 19.94 23.91
C PRO A 1126 -14.29 21.42 24.26
N ILE A 1127 -13.84 22.32 23.40
CA ILE A 1127 -14.05 23.77 23.56
C ILE A 1127 -15.46 24.10 23.09
N GLU A 1128 -16.28 24.69 23.95
CA GLU A 1128 -17.64 25.13 23.61
C GLU A 1128 -17.66 26.61 23.19
N THR A 1129 -18.30 26.90 22.06
CA THR A 1129 -18.43 28.24 21.48
C THR A 1129 -19.86 28.48 20.99
N LYS A 1130 -20.43 29.66 21.26
CA LYS A 1130 -21.69 30.10 20.64
C LYS A 1130 -21.44 30.65 19.24
N LEU A 1131 -22.20 30.17 18.26
CA LEU A 1131 -22.05 30.60 16.87
C LEU A 1131 -22.77 31.93 16.63
N THR A 1132 -22.02 32.94 16.19
CA THR A 1132 -22.54 34.27 15.82
C THR A 1132 -22.63 34.48 14.32
N GLU A 1133 -22.01 33.59 13.53
CA GLU A 1133 -22.00 33.58 12.08
C GLU A 1133 -22.15 32.13 11.59
N ASP A 1134 -22.60 31.96 10.33
CA ASP A 1134 -22.75 30.64 9.71
C ASP A 1134 -21.42 30.05 9.22
N ARG A 1135 -20.35 30.86 9.19
CA ARG A 1135 -19.02 30.45 8.75
C ARG A 1135 -18.23 29.89 9.94
N ILE A 1136 -17.67 28.70 9.78
CA ILE A 1136 -16.89 28.00 10.79
C ILE A 1136 -15.53 27.67 10.18
N THR A 1137 -14.45 28.11 10.81
CA THR A 1137 -13.08 27.70 10.43
C THR A 1137 -12.67 26.52 11.29
N LEU A 1138 -12.44 25.37 10.65
CA LEU A 1138 -11.96 24.15 11.29
C LEU A 1138 -10.44 24.10 11.19
N SER A 1139 -9.77 24.01 12.33
CA SER A 1139 -8.32 23.75 12.40
C SER A 1139 -7.98 22.35 11.84
N PRO A 1140 -6.70 22.06 11.53
CA PRO A 1140 -6.29 20.75 11.02
C PRO A 1140 -6.81 19.62 11.90
N PHE A 1141 -7.43 18.61 11.27
CA PHE A 1141 -8.01 17.45 11.95
C PHE A 1141 -8.99 17.77 13.10
N ALA A 1142 -9.66 18.91 13.06
CA ALA A 1142 -10.66 19.24 14.07
C ALA A 1142 -11.94 18.40 13.90
N VAL A 1143 -12.52 18.02 15.04
CA VAL A 1143 -13.85 17.39 15.13
C VAL A 1143 -14.80 18.36 15.82
N ALA A 1144 -15.89 18.72 15.16
CA ALA A 1144 -16.88 19.64 15.68
C ALA A 1144 -18.27 19.02 15.70
N VAL A 1145 -19.00 19.21 16.80
CA VAL A 1145 -20.43 18.95 16.92
C VAL A 1145 -21.14 20.29 17.05
N VAL A 1146 -22.05 20.58 16.12
CA VAL A 1146 -22.83 21.81 16.10
C VAL A 1146 -24.29 21.50 16.45
N HIS A 1147 -24.77 21.98 17.59
CA HIS A 1147 -26.19 21.97 17.93
C HIS A 1147 -26.87 23.19 17.31
N MET A 1148 -27.85 22.94 16.44
CA MET A 1148 -28.58 23.99 15.72
C MET A 1148 -29.58 24.69 16.65
N PRO A 1149 -29.86 25.98 16.44
CA PRO A 1149 -30.87 26.70 17.23
C PRO A 1149 -32.27 26.10 17.05
N ASN A 1150 -33.08 26.19 18.10
CA ASN A 1150 -34.49 25.82 18.07
C ASN A 1150 -35.30 26.93 17.36
N GLY A 1151 -35.75 26.68 16.12
CA GLY A 1151 -36.56 27.61 15.34
C GLY A 1151 -37.38 26.90 14.26
N GLU A 1152 -38.55 27.45 13.92
CA GLU A 1152 -39.45 26.91 12.89
C GLU A 1152 -38.75 26.86 11.53
N LEU A 1153 -38.90 25.73 10.83
CA LEU A 1153 -38.45 25.53 9.45
C LEU A 1153 -39.07 26.61 8.56
N GLY A 1154 -38.27 27.60 8.14
CA GLY A 1154 -38.59 28.39 6.95
C GLY A 1154 -38.65 27.41 5.77
N ILE A 1155 -39.86 27.24 5.25
CA ILE A 1155 -40.28 26.32 4.18
C ILE A 1155 -39.39 26.46 2.95
#